data_AF-A0A7X1B0I9-F1
#
_entry.id   AF-A0A7X1B0I9-F1
#
_cell.length_a   1.000
_cell.length_b   1.000
_cell.length_c   1.000
_cell.angle_alpha   90.00
_cell.angle_beta   90.00
_cell.angle_gamma   90.00
#
_symmetry.space_group_name_H-M   'P 1'
#
loop_
_entity.id
_entity.type
_entity.pdbx_description
1 polymer ?
#
loop_
_entity_poly.entity_id
_entity_poly.type
_entity_poly.pdbx_seq_one_letter_code
_entity_poly.pdbx_strand_id
1 'polypeptide(L)'
;MTSTPPSLSAISAAPRDGFALVISLTLMAFLILLVVGLFGLTSVNLQQSRAETEIRAAQANARLGTLVALSQLQQQLGPDQRITARAEALGGGSISGSRAWWVGAAPSDSPAFDINQVTWLASGLNINLDASDQIDSVFNDPVILFGGETFDLALTGGEPLEAGIVPIPGGTGASSGGYAYMVDDNGLKAQLAASSPEVRNDRPVNDLLGGSMLPGTYQLGNLTDMDALLDRGDSDLARYSKIGSSTDLLLLGLDRSVAKRKYFGYTGTSLGVLADVRKGGLKRDLTIAFEDDPNVGLDVYSELFAENADSDHLVVDSEKRSEFPNDYIHWDIFRQYYNIKKWIHIHDTAEVPVLDINTFNKRSPNFMQPWRGGSQLAGRIARGQVGPHEFPQPYDTYISAWTPIESQAPPNFSENSRGQNYVHNPIFPLLSRMQQYAWFDYNPGNPTRLKTRSQLWVGHYNPYNVGLNIQGGAVNFGFARGPRILNYPQIRFTVDGVQYTDDDNAIVDLSRVTGFSTKLESNANNHLIDPGRSQLFAFDSDKLAGTEVDNKAYSPNVRNLTTQSVFRNFDTTAPLDGSENATIEFVFETATMFHGLDESLGYPNDNPDREVAQLFFAPYTHSRITGDGGPPKREHKVPGTERPGLAYEATLENSRINNRPGLSFALRTTREPESTIRPIIDANIRAQWNNPRWDSPLGVDVLAAYSMDPEIKENKDIIQSSPAPDNQEGYLFMGGGRTQEDGFDRVILFDIPREDLVSLGQLQHASAGRFSYEPTYIVGNSYANPRIPLDEWKNSIQDTFSDNPGMPDEWAITGSFDIYDASYLVNEEIWDSYIFTTIPQANDNNTAAGGKAEPTWDYEALLDRTQFLPNPRFIPYEPVGSTFSKETLTDHDRAVYHNAGHVLVDGAFNVNSSSVDAWEAFLSGTLNLPIEKTDNFGMITGFDAVEGVRFPRVKSLYGDGMESGGLNENYWMGFRELSPAEVRQLAEAIVVEVKERGPFRSLGEFVNRKLVNGDLGKAGALQAALDATVNNVSENSSLAMFGNAVTGTHIPSGTTQGAGYPGQLLQGDILQALSPFMQVRSDTFTIRSYGEAKSPTGEVTARSWCEAIVQRFPDPVTNPAGGNSTLEELERPSSPFGRSFRLLSFRWLHPEEI
;
A
#
# COMPACT_ATOMS: atom_id res chain seq x y z
N MET A 1 116.54 21.80 -46.44
CA MET A 1 117.82 21.15 -46.77
C MET A 1 117.56 19.69 -47.15
N THR A 2 118.49 19.05 -47.84
CA THR A 2 118.38 17.67 -48.34
C THR A 2 118.66 16.62 -47.26
N SER A 3 117.98 15.48 -47.33
CA SER A 3 118.60 14.14 -47.18
C SER A 3 117.57 13.03 -47.42
N THR A 4 117.91 12.11 -48.33
CA THR A 4 117.30 10.78 -48.42
C THR A 4 118.19 9.76 -47.68
N PRO A 5 117.63 8.89 -46.83
CA PRO A 5 118.33 7.70 -46.33
C PRO A 5 118.08 6.47 -47.24
N PRO A 6 118.92 5.41 -47.13
CA PRO A 6 119.02 4.36 -48.16
C PRO A 6 118.17 3.10 -47.90
N SER A 7 118.22 2.18 -48.86
CA SER A 7 117.61 0.84 -48.81
C SER A 7 118.26 -0.08 -47.76
N LEU A 8 117.45 -0.99 -47.21
CA LEU A 8 117.88 -2.13 -46.38
C LEU A 8 117.27 -3.43 -46.94
N SER A 9 118.10 -4.46 -47.09
CA SER A 9 117.72 -5.74 -47.67
C SER A 9 117.42 -6.81 -46.62
N ALA A 10 116.20 -7.36 -46.69
CA ALA A 10 115.72 -8.63 -46.12
C ALA A 10 116.52 -9.33 -45.01
N ILE A 11 115.90 -9.41 -43.82
CA ILE A 11 116.10 -10.52 -42.87
C ILE A 11 114.91 -11.47 -43.04
N SER A 12 115.14 -12.77 -43.16
CA SER A 12 114.08 -13.76 -43.33
C SER A 12 113.39 -14.10 -41.99
N ALA A 13 112.06 -14.09 -42.00
CA ALA A 13 111.23 -14.55 -40.87
C ALA A 13 110.61 -15.91 -41.20
N ALA A 14 110.61 -16.84 -40.25
CA ALA A 14 109.90 -18.11 -40.38
C ALA A 14 108.38 -17.90 -40.16
N PRO A 15 107.51 -18.62 -40.91
CA PRO A 15 106.06 -18.44 -40.80
C PRO A 15 105.51 -18.94 -39.45
N ARG A 16 104.43 -18.31 -38.99
CA ARG A 16 103.70 -18.64 -37.75
C ARG A 16 102.24 -18.97 -38.06
N ASP A 17 102.02 -20.04 -38.80
CA ASP A 17 100.73 -20.40 -39.43
C ASP A 17 99.63 -20.90 -38.45
N GLY A 18 99.75 -20.62 -37.16
CA GLY A 18 98.76 -20.98 -36.13
C GLY A 18 97.85 -19.83 -35.67
N PHE A 19 98.36 -18.60 -35.57
CA PHE A 19 97.65 -17.53 -34.84
C PHE A 19 96.45 -16.96 -35.61
N ALA A 20 96.57 -16.83 -36.94
CA ALA A 20 95.47 -16.38 -37.79
C ALA A 20 94.29 -17.37 -37.79
N LEU A 21 94.57 -18.68 -37.70
CA LEU A 21 93.54 -19.72 -37.63
C LEU A 21 92.78 -19.70 -36.30
N VAL A 22 93.45 -19.43 -35.18
CA VAL A 22 92.79 -19.28 -33.87
C VAL A 22 91.89 -18.04 -33.85
N ILE A 23 92.35 -16.91 -34.41
CA ILE A 23 91.52 -15.71 -34.52
C ILE A 23 90.31 -15.96 -35.44
N SER A 24 90.49 -16.56 -36.62
CA SER A 24 89.36 -16.83 -37.52
C SER A 24 88.36 -17.83 -36.94
N LEU A 25 88.82 -18.87 -36.22
CA LEU A 25 87.94 -19.82 -35.52
C LEU A 25 87.18 -19.16 -34.36
N THR A 26 87.83 -18.34 -33.52
CA THR A 26 87.12 -17.63 -32.44
C THR A 26 86.14 -16.59 -32.97
N LEU A 27 86.47 -15.89 -34.06
CA LEU A 27 85.60 -14.91 -34.68
C LEU A 27 84.43 -15.56 -35.43
N MET A 28 84.63 -16.72 -36.07
CA MET A 28 83.53 -17.56 -36.59
C MET A 28 82.65 -18.10 -35.47
N ALA A 29 83.22 -18.63 -34.38
CA ALA A 29 82.45 -19.13 -33.24
C ALA A 29 81.61 -18.03 -32.58
N PHE A 30 82.16 -16.82 -32.44
CA PHE A 30 81.44 -15.65 -31.95
C PHE A 30 80.33 -15.21 -32.91
N LEU A 31 80.58 -15.17 -34.22
CA LEU A 31 79.55 -14.87 -35.22
C LEU A 31 78.43 -15.92 -35.24
N ILE A 32 78.75 -17.21 -35.09
CA ILE A 32 77.76 -18.30 -34.99
C ILE A 32 76.92 -18.13 -33.72
N LEU A 33 77.54 -17.87 -32.57
CA LEU A 33 76.81 -17.58 -31.32
C LEU A 33 75.89 -16.36 -31.45
N LEU A 34 76.35 -15.29 -32.09
CA LEU A 34 75.58 -14.07 -32.31
C LEU A 34 74.40 -14.30 -33.28
N VAL A 35 74.60 -15.07 -34.36
CA VAL A 35 73.53 -15.46 -35.28
C VAL A 35 72.51 -16.38 -34.61
N VAL A 36 72.95 -17.36 -33.80
CA VAL A 36 72.04 -18.24 -33.03
C VAL A 36 71.26 -17.46 -31.98
N GLY A 37 71.89 -16.51 -31.28
CA GLY A 37 71.20 -15.64 -30.32
C GLY A 37 70.16 -14.73 -30.98
N LEU A 38 70.49 -14.12 -32.12
CA LEU A 38 69.55 -13.32 -32.92
C LEU A 38 68.40 -14.16 -33.47
N PHE A 39 68.68 -15.39 -33.95
CA PHE A 39 67.65 -16.31 -34.43
C PHE A 39 66.71 -16.75 -33.30
N GLY A 40 67.24 -17.03 -32.11
CA GLY A 40 66.45 -17.32 -30.91
C GLY A 40 65.51 -16.16 -30.54
N LEU A 41 66.05 -14.94 -30.43
CA LEU A 41 65.26 -13.73 -30.17
C LEU A 41 64.19 -13.50 -31.25
N THR A 42 64.52 -13.67 -32.53
CA THR A 42 63.54 -13.51 -33.62
C THR A 42 62.46 -14.59 -33.57
N SER A 43 62.80 -15.83 -33.21
CA SER A 43 61.83 -16.92 -33.08
C SER A 43 60.88 -16.71 -31.89
N VAL A 44 61.40 -16.25 -30.74
CA VAL A 44 60.57 -15.89 -29.57
C VAL A 44 59.65 -14.71 -29.90
N ASN A 45 60.18 -13.64 -30.52
CA ASN A 45 59.36 -12.49 -30.93
C ASN A 45 58.28 -12.88 -31.94
N LEU A 46 58.56 -13.82 -32.86
CA LEU A 46 57.57 -14.34 -33.81
C LEU A 46 56.51 -15.21 -33.13
N GLN A 47 56.88 -16.01 -32.13
CA GLN A 47 55.93 -16.78 -31.31
C GLN A 47 55.04 -15.86 -30.48
N GLN A 48 55.60 -14.85 -29.81
CA GLN A 48 54.84 -13.85 -29.07
C GLN A 48 53.89 -13.07 -30.00
N SER A 49 54.38 -12.57 -31.14
CA SER A 49 53.55 -11.84 -32.11
C SER A 49 52.39 -12.69 -32.66
N ARG A 50 52.59 -13.99 -32.84
CA ARG A 50 51.50 -14.93 -33.17
C ARG A 50 50.53 -15.07 -32.02
N ALA A 51 50.99 -15.41 -30.81
CA ALA A 51 50.14 -15.56 -29.63
C ALA A 51 49.29 -14.31 -29.36
N GLU A 52 49.88 -13.10 -29.47
CA GLU A 52 49.14 -11.84 -29.39
C GLU A 52 48.08 -11.69 -30.49
N THR A 53 48.32 -12.22 -31.69
CA THR A 53 47.35 -12.16 -32.80
C THR A 53 46.19 -13.12 -32.57
N GLU A 54 46.47 -14.36 -32.15
CA GLU A 54 45.44 -15.35 -31.79
C GLU A 54 44.60 -14.87 -30.59
N ILE A 55 45.24 -14.30 -29.56
CA ILE A 55 44.53 -13.71 -28.40
C ILE A 55 43.66 -12.53 -28.85
N ARG A 56 44.14 -11.63 -29.71
CA ARG A 56 43.31 -10.53 -30.25
C ARG A 56 42.12 -11.04 -31.07
N ALA A 57 42.25 -12.17 -31.76
CA ALA A 57 41.14 -12.83 -32.45
C ALA A 57 40.13 -13.45 -31.47
N ALA A 58 40.59 -14.16 -30.44
CA ALA A 58 39.73 -14.68 -29.37
C ALA A 58 38.98 -13.54 -28.64
N GLN A 59 39.66 -12.42 -28.36
CA GLN A 59 39.07 -11.20 -27.81
C GLN A 59 38.03 -10.55 -28.74
N ALA A 60 38.29 -10.51 -30.06
CA ALA A 60 37.31 -10.02 -31.03
C ALA A 60 36.05 -10.90 -31.05
N ASN A 61 36.21 -12.22 -30.96
CA ASN A 61 35.11 -13.17 -30.92
C ASN A 61 34.32 -13.10 -29.60
N ALA A 62 34.99 -12.89 -28.46
CA ALA A 62 34.32 -12.67 -27.17
C ALA A 62 33.44 -11.40 -27.19
N ARG A 63 33.98 -10.30 -27.74
CA ARG A 63 33.23 -9.05 -27.96
C ARG A 63 32.08 -9.21 -28.94
N LEU A 64 32.21 -10.05 -29.97
CA LEU A 64 31.09 -10.39 -30.84
C LEU A 64 29.98 -11.08 -30.04
N GLY A 65 30.33 -12.03 -29.15
CA GLY A 65 29.38 -12.63 -28.21
C GLY A 65 28.65 -11.60 -27.34
N THR A 66 29.38 -10.63 -26.78
CA THR A 66 28.79 -9.54 -25.98
C THR A 66 27.86 -8.64 -26.81
N LEU A 67 28.22 -8.32 -28.05
CA LEU A 67 27.39 -7.52 -28.95
C LEU A 67 26.13 -8.28 -29.40
N VAL A 68 26.22 -9.59 -29.62
CA VAL A 68 25.06 -10.44 -29.92
C VAL A 68 24.13 -10.53 -28.70
N ALA A 69 24.67 -10.72 -27.50
CA ALA A 69 23.90 -10.72 -26.25
C ALA A 69 23.18 -9.38 -25.99
N LEU A 70 23.88 -8.25 -26.18
CA LEU A 70 23.28 -6.91 -26.10
C LEU A 70 22.19 -6.71 -27.17
N SER A 71 22.39 -7.24 -28.38
CA SER A 71 21.37 -7.20 -29.44
C SER A 71 20.14 -8.03 -29.06
N GLN A 72 20.33 -9.18 -28.43
CA GLN A 72 19.25 -10.04 -27.93
C GLN A 72 18.47 -9.34 -26.80
N LEU A 73 19.16 -8.72 -25.84
CA LEU A 73 18.53 -7.90 -24.79
C LEU A 73 17.73 -6.74 -25.39
N GLN A 74 18.28 -6.03 -26.38
CA GLN A 74 17.59 -4.94 -27.06
C GLN A 74 16.34 -5.40 -27.82
N GLN A 75 16.36 -6.59 -28.43
CA GLN A 75 15.21 -7.17 -29.11
C GLN A 75 14.13 -7.67 -28.13
N GLN A 76 14.54 -8.37 -27.06
CA GLN A 76 13.59 -9.06 -26.19
C GLN A 76 13.08 -8.20 -25.03
N LEU A 77 13.90 -7.29 -24.49
CA LEU A 77 13.61 -6.50 -23.28
C LEU A 77 13.62 -4.98 -23.50
N GLY A 78 13.99 -4.52 -24.70
CA GLY A 78 13.85 -3.12 -25.10
C GLY A 78 12.40 -2.62 -25.02
N PRO A 79 11.39 -3.37 -25.54
CA PRO A 79 9.97 -3.09 -25.33
C PRO A 79 9.56 -3.03 -23.85
N ASP A 80 8.56 -2.22 -23.53
CA ASP A 80 8.08 -2.02 -22.15
C ASP A 80 7.33 -3.25 -21.58
N GLN A 81 6.46 -3.87 -22.39
CA GLN A 81 5.61 -5.00 -22.03
C GLN A 81 6.40 -6.32 -21.98
N ARG A 82 7.29 -6.46 -21.00
CA ARG A 82 8.16 -7.62 -20.80
C ARG A 82 8.38 -7.90 -19.32
N ILE A 83 8.71 -9.16 -19.01
CA ILE A 83 9.24 -9.60 -17.72
C ILE A 83 10.59 -10.31 -17.88
N THR A 84 11.36 -10.36 -16.79
CA THR A 84 12.48 -11.29 -16.62
C THR A 84 12.35 -12.08 -15.34
N ALA A 85 12.79 -13.34 -15.39
CA ALA A 85 12.81 -14.24 -14.25
C ALA A 85 13.87 -15.33 -14.47
N ARG A 86 14.20 -16.07 -13.39
CA ARG A 86 15.00 -17.30 -13.49
C ARG A 86 14.14 -18.46 -14.00
N ALA A 87 14.77 -19.43 -14.66
CA ALA A 87 14.12 -20.62 -15.18
C ALA A 87 13.33 -21.37 -14.10
N GLU A 88 13.84 -21.42 -12.86
CA GLU A 88 13.12 -21.99 -11.71
C GLU A 88 11.71 -21.39 -11.53
N ALA A 89 11.56 -20.06 -11.63
CA ALA A 89 10.28 -19.38 -11.51
C ALA A 89 9.45 -19.48 -12.80
N LEU A 90 10.09 -19.38 -13.98
CA LEU A 90 9.44 -19.53 -15.29
C LEU A 90 8.88 -20.94 -15.52
N GLY A 91 9.41 -21.96 -14.84
CA GLY A 91 8.94 -23.35 -14.87
C GLY A 91 8.15 -23.78 -13.63
N GLY A 92 7.66 -22.86 -12.78
CA GLY A 92 6.85 -23.19 -11.59
C GLY A 92 7.54 -24.15 -10.62
N GLY A 93 8.84 -23.95 -10.37
CA GLY A 93 9.67 -24.77 -9.48
C GLY A 93 10.08 -26.14 -10.03
N SER A 94 9.68 -26.53 -11.24
CA SER A 94 10.01 -27.84 -11.81
C SER A 94 11.45 -27.97 -12.31
N ILE A 95 12.11 -26.86 -12.65
CA ILE A 95 13.46 -26.81 -13.22
C ILE A 95 14.48 -26.66 -12.08
N SER A 96 15.51 -27.50 -12.07
CA SER A 96 16.50 -27.60 -10.98
C SER A 96 17.96 -27.60 -11.50
N GLY A 97 18.94 -27.70 -10.58
CA GLY A 97 20.37 -27.72 -10.92
C GLY A 97 20.89 -26.40 -11.48
N SER A 98 21.89 -26.46 -12.37
CA SER A 98 22.47 -25.28 -13.03
C SER A 98 21.46 -24.54 -13.93
N ARG A 99 20.60 -25.27 -14.64
CA ARG A 99 19.60 -24.68 -15.57
C ARG A 99 18.58 -23.82 -14.85
N ALA A 100 18.25 -24.11 -13.59
CA ALA A 100 17.33 -23.31 -12.76
C ALA A 100 17.71 -21.81 -12.66
N TRP A 101 19.02 -21.50 -12.75
CA TRP A 101 19.56 -20.15 -12.62
C TRP A 101 19.65 -19.36 -13.93
N TRP A 102 19.27 -19.97 -15.06
CA TRP A 102 19.21 -19.27 -16.35
C TRP A 102 18.17 -18.15 -16.34
N VAL A 103 18.49 -17.01 -16.97
CA VAL A 103 17.55 -15.90 -17.14
C VAL A 103 16.76 -16.09 -18.43
N GLY A 104 15.43 -15.98 -18.33
CA GLY A 104 14.51 -15.93 -19.47
C GLY A 104 13.80 -14.58 -19.55
N ALA A 105 13.55 -14.12 -20.77
CA ALA A 105 12.72 -12.96 -21.09
C ALA A 105 11.38 -13.44 -21.68
N ALA A 106 10.25 -12.84 -21.28
CA ALA A 106 8.92 -13.20 -21.79
C ALA A 106 8.02 -11.96 -22.00
N PRO A 107 7.00 -12.05 -22.89
CA PRO A 107 5.94 -11.04 -22.97
C PRO A 107 5.07 -11.05 -21.70
N SER A 108 4.63 -9.87 -21.27
CA SER A 108 3.67 -9.67 -20.18
C SER A 108 2.24 -9.40 -20.68
N ASP A 109 2.10 -9.06 -21.95
CA ASP A 109 0.86 -8.68 -22.65
C ASP A 109 0.03 -9.88 -23.14
N SER A 110 0.48 -11.12 -22.91
CA SER A 110 -0.30 -12.34 -23.19
C SER A 110 -1.26 -12.67 -22.04
N PRO A 111 -2.51 -13.11 -22.34
CA PRO A 111 -3.57 -13.29 -21.33
C PRO A 111 -3.28 -14.40 -20.31
N ALA A 112 -2.48 -15.39 -20.69
CA ALA A 112 -1.86 -16.35 -19.79
C ALA A 112 -0.36 -16.44 -20.08
N PHE A 113 0.44 -16.86 -19.11
CA PHE A 113 1.86 -17.17 -19.33
C PHE A 113 2.01 -18.52 -20.04
N ASP A 114 2.86 -18.56 -21.07
CA ASP A 114 3.30 -19.77 -21.77
C ASP A 114 4.83 -19.80 -21.80
N ILE A 115 5.43 -20.85 -21.23
CA ILE A 115 6.89 -21.05 -21.22
C ILE A 115 7.48 -21.09 -22.63
N ASN A 116 6.72 -21.46 -23.65
CA ASN A 116 7.19 -21.52 -25.03
C ASN A 116 7.33 -20.14 -25.69
N GLN A 117 6.83 -19.08 -25.04
CA GLN A 117 7.10 -17.68 -25.40
C GLN A 117 8.39 -17.14 -24.76
N VAL A 118 9.04 -17.89 -23.85
CA VAL A 118 10.29 -17.49 -23.20
C VAL A 118 11.45 -17.51 -24.19
N THR A 119 12.26 -16.46 -24.18
CA THR A 119 13.58 -16.45 -24.81
C THR A 119 14.67 -16.54 -23.75
N TRP A 120 15.40 -17.66 -23.72
CA TRP A 120 16.55 -17.86 -22.85
C TRP A 120 17.74 -17.00 -23.28
N LEU A 121 18.38 -16.34 -22.32
CA LEU A 121 19.46 -15.37 -22.59
C LEU A 121 20.85 -16.03 -22.58
N ALA A 122 21.00 -17.14 -23.32
CA ALA A 122 22.23 -17.93 -23.43
C ALA A 122 22.51 -18.37 -24.89
N SER A 123 23.78 -18.63 -25.22
CA SER A 123 24.19 -19.04 -26.57
C SER A 123 24.15 -20.57 -26.79
N GLY A 124 24.09 -20.97 -28.06
CA GLY A 124 24.22 -22.38 -28.47
C GLY A 124 22.96 -23.24 -28.31
N LEU A 125 21.83 -22.62 -27.97
CA LEU A 125 20.50 -23.25 -27.88
C LEU A 125 20.06 -23.83 -29.24
N ASN A 126 19.34 -24.96 -29.20
CA ASN A 126 18.74 -25.53 -30.41
C ASN A 126 17.42 -24.84 -30.75
N ILE A 127 17.47 -23.81 -31.60
CA ILE A 127 16.33 -22.99 -32.06
C ILE A 127 15.23 -23.76 -32.84
N ASN A 128 15.37 -25.08 -33.01
CA ASN A 128 14.35 -25.96 -33.61
C ASN A 128 13.52 -26.71 -32.56
N LEU A 129 13.78 -26.47 -31.27
CA LEU A 129 13.00 -26.97 -30.13
C LEU A 129 12.18 -25.82 -29.54
N ASP A 130 11.03 -26.14 -28.97
CA ASP A 130 10.25 -25.18 -28.19
C ASP A 130 11.01 -24.79 -26.91
N ALA A 131 10.74 -23.60 -26.34
CA ALA A 131 11.59 -23.05 -25.29
C ALA A 131 11.58 -23.87 -23.97
N SER A 132 10.55 -24.69 -23.75
CA SER A 132 10.55 -25.71 -22.70
C SER A 132 11.63 -26.79 -22.94
N ASP A 133 11.61 -27.45 -24.10
CA ASP A 133 12.60 -28.47 -24.51
C ASP A 133 14.04 -27.92 -24.62
N GLN A 134 14.23 -26.61 -24.84
CA GLN A 134 15.56 -26.00 -24.90
C GLN A 134 16.33 -26.07 -23.58
N ILE A 135 15.64 -26.09 -22.42
CA ILE A 135 16.26 -26.18 -21.09
C ILE A 135 17.02 -27.50 -20.91
N ASP A 136 16.40 -28.61 -21.29
CA ASP A 136 16.98 -29.96 -21.18
C ASP A 136 17.95 -30.28 -22.33
N SER A 137 18.09 -29.37 -23.31
CA SER A 137 18.97 -29.57 -24.45
C SER A 137 20.46 -29.56 -24.04
N VAL A 138 21.18 -30.58 -24.51
CA VAL A 138 22.63 -30.70 -24.36
C VAL A 138 23.32 -29.82 -25.39
N PHE A 139 24.20 -28.93 -24.93
CA PHE A 139 24.99 -28.09 -25.83
C PHE A 139 26.00 -28.91 -26.64
N ASN A 140 26.21 -28.50 -27.89
CA ASN A 140 27.40 -28.89 -28.64
C ASN A 140 28.56 -27.99 -28.19
N ASP A 141 29.71 -28.59 -27.85
CA ASP A 141 30.89 -27.91 -27.31
C ASP A 141 30.57 -26.81 -26.27
N PRO A 142 30.09 -27.17 -25.07
CA PRO A 142 29.83 -26.20 -24.00
C PRO A 142 31.10 -25.52 -23.48
N VAL A 143 30.93 -24.33 -22.92
CA VAL A 143 31.97 -23.61 -22.18
C VAL A 143 31.40 -22.97 -20.91
N ILE A 144 32.16 -23.10 -19.81
CA ILE A 144 31.87 -22.45 -18.53
C ILE A 144 31.98 -20.93 -18.68
N LEU A 145 30.96 -20.22 -18.22
CA LEU A 145 30.93 -18.75 -18.11
C LEU A 145 30.85 -18.29 -16.65
N PHE A 146 30.23 -19.08 -15.78
CA PHE A 146 30.25 -18.90 -14.33
C PHE A 146 30.53 -20.28 -13.72
N GLY A 147 31.64 -20.42 -13.02
CA GLY A 147 32.09 -21.67 -12.41
C GLY A 147 32.36 -21.53 -10.93
N GLY A 148 33.08 -22.51 -10.39
CA GLY A 148 33.40 -22.59 -8.96
C GLY A 148 34.37 -21.53 -8.46
N GLU A 149 34.96 -20.70 -9.35
CA GLU A 149 35.73 -19.52 -8.96
C GLU A 149 34.90 -18.23 -8.90
N THR A 150 33.75 -18.19 -9.59
CA THR A 150 32.75 -17.13 -9.48
C THR A 150 31.85 -17.28 -8.26
N PHE A 151 31.23 -18.46 -8.08
CA PHE A 151 30.19 -18.69 -7.07
C PHE A 151 30.31 -20.09 -6.42
N ASP A 152 29.49 -20.36 -5.39
CA ASP A 152 29.45 -21.65 -4.72
C ASP A 152 28.57 -22.64 -5.50
N LEU A 153 29.18 -23.65 -6.12
CA LEU A 153 28.49 -24.67 -6.93
C LEU A 153 27.42 -25.45 -6.15
N ALA A 154 27.39 -25.39 -4.81
CA ALA A 154 26.28 -25.95 -4.03
C ALA A 154 24.91 -25.34 -4.43
N LEU A 155 24.88 -24.07 -4.84
CA LEU A 155 23.67 -23.35 -5.27
C LEU A 155 23.03 -23.95 -6.53
N THR A 156 23.85 -24.54 -7.41
CA THR A 156 23.48 -25.12 -8.70
C THR A 156 23.46 -26.65 -8.67
N GLY A 157 23.50 -27.28 -7.49
CA GLY A 157 23.53 -28.74 -7.33
C GLY A 157 24.87 -29.40 -7.65
N GLY A 158 25.94 -28.62 -7.77
CA GLY A 158 27.31 -29.06 -8.08
C GLY A 158 27.78 -28.72 -9.49
N GLU A 159 26.89 -28.25 -10.36
CA GLU A 159 27.13 -28.01 -11.79
C GLU A 159 27.51 -26.53 -12.07
N PRO A 160 28.49 -26.22 -12.93
CA PRO A 160 28.75 -24.85 -13.38
C PRO A 160 27.62 -24.31 -14.27
N LEU A 161 27.61 -22.99 -14.51
CA LEU A 161 26.75 -22.38 -15.54
C LEU A 161 27.53 -22.29 -16.86
N GLU A 162 27.09 -23.08 -17.85
CA GLU A 162 27.69 -23.18 -19.17
C GLU A 162 26.77 -22.62 -20.27
N ALA A 163 27.36 -22.28 -21.42
CA ALA A 163 26.66 -21.99 -22.66
C ALA A 163 27.32 -22.70 -23.86
N GLY A 164 26.56 -23.00 -24.91
CA GLY A 164 27.10 -23.66 -26.11
C GLY A 164 27.86 -22.68 -27.02
N ILE A 165 28.99 -23.14 -27.58
CA ILE A 165 29.81 -22.33 -28.50
C ILE A 165 29.14 -22.22 -29.87
N VAL A 166 28.88 -20.99 -30.31
CA VAL A 166 28.42 -20.67 -31.65
C VAL A 166 29.63 -20.48 -32.59
N PRO A 167 29.79 -21.29 -33.64
CA PRO A 167 30.95 -21.22 -34.53
C PRO A 167 30.84 -20.04 -35.51
N ILE A 168 31.94 -19.30 -35.65
CA ILE A 168 32.08 -18.21 -36.62
C ILE A 168 32.59 -18.81 -37.96
N PRO A 169 31.91 -18.59 -39.10
CA PRO A 169 32.36 -19.09 -40.40
C PRO A 169 33.66 -18.42 -40.87
N GLY A 170 34.68 -19.24 -41.16
CA GLY A 170 35.89 -18.79 -41.85
C GLY A 170 35.76 -18.86 -43.37
N GLY A 171 36.58 -18.08 -44.08
CA GLY A 171 36.54 -17.94 -45.55
C GLY A 171 36.88 -19.21 -46.36
N THR A 172 37.18 -20.33 -45.70
CA THR A 172 37.44 -21.65 -46.30
C THR A 172 36.32 -22.67 -46.02
N GLY A 173 35.25 -22.28 -45.31
CA GLY A 173 34.19 -23.18 -44.85
C GLY A 173 34.50 -23.89 -43.53
N ALA A 174 35.75 -23.88 -43.07
CA ALA A 174 36.09 -24.21 -41.68
C ALA A 174 35.76 -23.03 -40.75
N SER A 175 35.47 -23.32 -39.48
CA SER A 175 35.29 -22.29 -38.45
C SER A 175 36.62 -21.58 -38.17
N SER A 176 36.61 -20.24 -38.13
CA SER A 176 37.77 -19.39 -37.78
C SER A 176 37.91 -19.17 -36.26
N GLY A 177 36.95 -19.67 -35.49
CA GLY A 177 36.78 -19.42 -34.07
C GLY A 177 35.31 -19.55 -33.69
N GLY A 178 35.00 -19.27 -32.43
CA GLY A 178 33.65 -19.33 -31.89
C GLY A 178 33.45 -18.30 -30.78
N TYR A 179 32.20 -18.08 -30.43
CA TYR A 179 31.82 -17.27 -29.27
C TYR A 179 30.75 -18.00 -28.45
N ALA A 180 30.68 -17.69 -27.17
CA ALA A 180 29.55 -18.06 -26.33
C ALA A 180 29.17 -16.88 -25.43
N TYR A 181 27.93 -16.82 -24.95
CA TYR A 181 27.49 -15.84 -23.98
C TYR A 181 26.38 -16.38 -23.09
N MET A 182 26.23 -15.76 -21.92
CA MET A 182 25.08 -15.93 -21.05
C MET A 182 24.89 -14.66 -20.23
N VAL A 183 23.64 -14.33 -19.95
CA VAL A 183 23.25 -13.13 -19.21
C VAL A 183 22.79 -13.51 -17.81
N ASP A 184 23.33 -12.80 -16.82
CA ASP A 184 22.86 -12.78 -15.44
C ASP A 184 22.08 -11.48 -15.20
N ASP A 185 21.07 -11.54 -14.34
CA ASP A 185 20.09 -10.49 -14.11
C ASP A 185 20.38 -9.83 -12.75
N ASN A 186 20.67 -8.52 -12.78
CA ASN A 186 21.04 -7.79 -11.57
C ASN A 186 19.81 -7.27 -10.79
N GLY A 187 18.64 -7.16 -11.42
CA GLY A 187 17.39 -6.77 -10.76
C GLY A 187 16.78 -7.90 -9.94
N LEU A 188 17.06 -9.17 -10.28
CA LEU A 188 16.76 -10.33 -9.44
C LEU A 188 17.68 -10.45 -8.19
N LYS A 189 18.47 -9.41 -7.88
CA LYS A 189 19.42 -9.33 -6.75
C LYS A 189 19.21 -8.02 -5.99
N ALA A 190 19.53 -7.98 -4.70
CA ALA A 190 19.49 -6.74 -3.93
C ALA A 190 20.75 -5.88 -4.17
N GLN A 191 20.57 -4.57 -4.40
CA GLN A 191 21.70 -3.64 -4.57
C GLN A 191 22.32 -3.28 -3.22
N LEU A 192 23.60 -3.61 -3.03
CA LEU A 192 24.33 -3.55 -1.74
C LEU A 192 24.32 -2.19 -1.03
N ALA A 193 24.17 -1.09 -1.77
CA ALA A 193 24.02 0.26 -1.23
C ALA A 193 23.26 1.14 -2.20
N ALA A 194 22.70 2.27 -1.74
CA ALA A 194 22.25 3.32 -2.64
C ALA A 194 23.45 3.91 -3.44
N SER A 195 23.17 4.44 -4.63
CA SER A 195 24.17 5.12 -5.46
C SER A 195 24.75 6.39 -4.82
N SER A 196 24.01 7.00 -3.90
CA SER A 196 24.46 8.13 -3.08
C SER A 196 24.80 7.67 -1.64
N PRO A 197 25.98 8.02 -1.10
CA PRO A 197 26.38 7.64 0.26
C PRO A 197 25.66 8.44 1.36
N GLU A 198 24.85 9.44 1.02
CA GLU A 198 24.01 10.19 1.97
C GLU A 198 22.62 9.55 2.17
N VAL A 199 22.22 8.63 1.28
CA VAL A 199 20.95 7.89 1.38
C VAL A 199 21.13 6.74 2.37
N ARG A 200 21.00 7.05 3.66
CA ARG A 200 21.34 6.18 4.80
C ARG A 200 20.25 6.19 5.87
N ASN A 201 19.83 5.00 6.31
CA ASN A 201 18.77 4.87 7.32
C ASN A 201 19.09 5.56 8.64
N ASP A 202 20.34 5.51 9.09
CA ASP A 202 20.82 6.02 10.38
C ASP A 202 21.01 7.55 10.44
N ARG A 203 20.64 8.30 9.38
CA ARG A 203 20.74 9.76 9.35
C ARG A 203 19.36 10.42 9.25
N PRO A 204 18.77 10.87 10.37
CA PRO A 204 17.68 11.84 10.34
C PRO A 204 18.24 13.22 9.92
N VAL A 205 18.55 13.38 8.64
CA VAL A 205 18.74 14.69 8.04
C VAL A 205 17.35 15.32 7.91
N ASN A 206 17.18 16.51 8.48
CA ASN A 206 15.92 17.26 8.47
C ASN A 206 15.30 17.23 7.06
N ASP A 207 14.02 16.86 7.00
CA ASP A 207 13.16 16.84 5.82
C ASP A 207 13.60 15.89 4.65
N LEU A 208 14.61 15.00 4.82
CA LEU A 208 15.03 14.04 3.77
C LEU A 208 14.66 12.56 4.01
N LEU A 209 14.64 12.12 5.27
CA LEU A 209 14.40 10.70 5.65
C LEU A 209 13.51 10.56 6.89
N GLY A 210 13.43 11.59 7.72
CA GLY A 210 12.48 11.66 8.84
C GLY A 210 11.08 12.00 8.35
N GLY A 211 10.42 11.10 7.63
CA GLY A 211 9.04 11.29 7.19
C GLY A 211 8.56 10.39 6.06
N SER A 212 9.45 9.90 5.19
CA SER A 212 9.12 8.88 4.19
C SER A 212 9.61 7.51 4.68
N MET A 213 8.74 6.49 4.66
CA MET A 213 9.06 5.13 5.15
C MET A 213 9.97 4.33 4.21
N LEU A 214 10.82 5.02 3.44
CA LEU A 214 11.54 4.45 2.32
C LEU A 214 12.91 3.88 2.75
N PRO A 215 13.34 2.75 2.17
CA PRO A 215 14.63 2.15 2.43
C PRO A 215 15.78 2.99 1.85
N GLY A 216 16.54 3.62 2.74
CA GLY A 216 17.89 4.09 2.43
C GLY A 216 18.87 2.91 2.29
N THR A 217 20.14 3.12 2.60
CA THR A 217 21.13 2.04 2.61
C THR A 217 21.08 1.24 3.92
N TYR A 218 21.00 -0.09 3.79
CA TYR A 218 20.95 -1.06 4.88
C TYR A 218 22.35 -1.46 5.38
N GLN A 219 22.44 -1.88 6.64
CA GLN A 219 23.69 -2.35 7.25
C GLN A 219 23.93 -3.82 6.93
N LEU A 220 24.81 -4.09 5.96
CA LEU A 220 25.15 -5.45 5.47
C LEU A 220 25.50 -6.46 6.58
N GLY A 221 26.07 -6.01 7.71
CA GLY A 221 26.47 -6.89 8.81
C GLY A 221 25.32 -7.62 9.51
N ASN A 222 24.09 -7.09 9.44
CA ASN A 222 22.91 -7.70 10.07
C ASN A 222 22.26 -8.82 9.23
N LEU A 223 22.81 -9.11 8.05
CA LEU A 223 22.32 -10.17 7.16
C LEU A 223 22.97 -11.53 7.48
N THR A 224 22.25 -12.61 7.21
CA THR A 224 22.71 -13.99 7.41
C THR A 224 24.05 -14.23 6.69
N ASP A 225 25.02 -14.83 7.39
CA ASP A 225 26.42 -15.04 6.98
C ASP A 225 27.28 -13.76 6.74
N MET A 226 26.84 -12.56 7.14
CA MET A 226 27.57 -11.30 6.88
C MET A 226 28.10 -10.56 8.14
N ASP A 227 28.01 -11.19 9.30
CA ASP A 227 28.41 -10.68 10.63
C ASP A 227 29.81 -10.04 10.69
N ALA A 228 30.77 -10.52 9.91
CA ALA A 228 32.12 -9.96 9.78
C ALA A 228 32.19 -8.49 9.25
N LEU A 229 31.04 -7.89 8.92
CA LEU A 229 30.89 -6.47 8.57
C LEU A 229 30.33 -5.57 9.70
N LEU A 230 29.83 -6.13 10.80
CA LEU A 230 29.14 -5.37 11.86
C LEU A 230 30.00 -4.24 12.47
N ASP A 231 31.24 -4.54 12.87
CA ASP A 231 32.11 -3.61 13.62
C ASP A 231 32.76 -2.48 12.77
N ARG A 232 32.29 -2.22 11.53
CA ARG A 232 33.02 -1.38 10.55
C ARG A 232 32.57 0.08 10.46
N GLY A 233 31.34 0.38 10.87
CA GLY A 233 30.86 1.75 11.11
C GLY A 233 30.76 2.69 9.90
N ASP A 234 30.59 3.98 10.22
CA ASP A 234 30.14 5.06 9.32
C ASP A 234 30.93 5.25 8.01
N SER A 235 32.20 4.85 7.98
CA SER A 235 33.08 5.09 6.82
C SER A 235 32.86 4.13 5.65
N ASP A 236 32.08 3.07 5.85
CA ASP A 236 32.11 1.89 4.99
C ASP A 236 30.93 1.82 4.01
N LEU A 237 29.85 2.57 4.25
CA LEU A 237 28.77 2.78 3.27
C LEU A 237 29.29 3.42 1.97
N ALA A 238 30.22 4.38 2.10
CA ALA A 238 30.97 4.95 0.98
C ALA A 238 32.08 4.02 0.44
N ARG A 239 32.18 2.77 0.90
CA ARG A 239 32.93 1.66 0.28
C ARG A 239 31.97 0.67 -0.38
N TYR A 240 30.79 0.45 0.18
CA TYR A 240 29.74 -0.40 -0.41
C TYR A 240 29.30 0.15 -1.77
N SER A 241 29.11 1.47 -1.91
CA SER A 241 28.85 2.14 -3.19
C SER A 241 30.03 2.15 -4.19
N LYS A 242 31.15 1.49 -3.85
CA LYS A 242 32.31 1.28 -4.74
C LYS A 242 32.51 -0.19 -5.13
N ILE A 243 31.63 -1.09 -4.70
CA ILE A 243 31.60 -2.48 -5.14
C ILE A 243 31.03 -2.56 -6.56
N GLY A 244 31.75 -3.21 -7.47
CA GLY A 244 31.24 -3.51 -8.81
C GLY A 244 30.53 -4.87 -8.88
N SER A 245 30.96 -5.83 -8.05
CA SER A 245 30.51 -7.22 -8.06
C SER A 245 30.46 -7.81 -6.65
N SER A 246 29.58 -8.78 -6.41
CA SER A 246 29.54 -9.57 -5.16
C SER A 246 30.86 -10.29 -4.85
N THR A 247 31.74 -10.50 -5.84
CA THR A 247 33.13 -10.93 -5.63
C THR A 247 33.97 -9.94 -4.80
N ASP A 248 33.64 -8.65 -4.87
CA ASP A 248 34.41 -7.56 -4.25
C ASP A 248 34.09 -7.42 -2.75
N LEU A 249 33.10 -8.17 -2.23
CA LEU A 249 32.86 -8.34 -0.79
C LEU A 249 34.13 -8.83 -0.05
N LEU A 250 35.03 -9.52 -0.76
CA LEU A 250 36.39 -9.85 -0.30
C LEU A 250 37.21 -8.62 0.12
N LEU A 251 37.03 -7.48 -0.54
CA LEU A 251 37.72 -6.22 -0.23
C LEU A 251 37.15 -5.55 1.03
N LEU A 252 35.90 -5.87 1.38
CA LEU A 252 35.34 -5.60 2.71
C LEU A 252 35.80 -6.63 3.75
N GLY A 253 36.64 -7.61 3.40
CA GLY A 253 37.16 -8.62 4.33
C GLY A 253 36.12 -9.65 4.78
N LEU A 254 35.12 -9.95 3.95
CA LEU A 254 34.35 -11.20 4.05
C LEU A 254 35.16 -12.39 3.50
N ASP A 255 34.84 -13.59 3.97
CA ASP A 255 35.50 -14.82 3.51
C ASP A 255 35.11 -15.18 2.06
N ARG A 256 36.05 -15.79 1.31
CA ARG A 256 35.85 -16.15 -0.10
C ARG A 256 34.72 -17.15 -0.32
N SER A 257 34.44 -17.99 0.66
CA SER A 257 33.29 -18.91 0.63
C SER A 257 31.96 -18.17 0.81
N VAL A 258 31.90 -17.13 1.64
CA VAL A 258 30.69 -16.29 1.83
C VAL A 258 30.41 -15.49 0.57
N ALA A 259 31.41 -14.79 0.03
CA ALA A 259 31.25 -14.01 -1.21
C ALA A 259 30.77 -14.89 -2.39
N LYS A 260 31.28 -16.13 -2.49
CA LYS A 260 30.83 -17.12 -3.48
C LYS A 260 29.39 -17.62 -3.23
N ARG A 261 28.95 -17.82 -1.98
CA ARG A 261 27.54 -18.17 -1.68
C ARG A 261 26.58 -17.01 -2.01
N LYS A 262 26.97 -15.77 -1.70
CA LYS A 262 26.11 -14.58 -1.88
C LYS A 262 26.08 -14.05 -3.33
N TYR A 263 26.71 -14.72 -4.30
CA TYR A 263 26.89 -14.21 -5.68
C TYR A 263 25.57 -13.86 -6.40
N PHE A 264 24.52 -14.68 -6.22
CA PHE A 264 23.19 -14.47 -6.79
C PHE A 264 22.20 -13.79 -5.81
N GLY A 265 22.66 -13.38 -4.63
CA GLY A 265 21.92 -12.55 -3.69
C GLY A 265 22.07 -11.06 -3.97
N TYR A 266 23.28 -10.63 -4.35
CA TYR A 266 23.65 -9.20 -4.34
C TYR A 266 24.26 -8.68 -5.64
N THR A 267 24.04 -7.39 -5.91
CA THR A 267 24.66 -6.62 -6.99
C THR A 267 25.26 -5.31 -6.48
N GLY A 268 26.28 -4.79 -7.17
CA GLY A 268 26.74 -3.40 -6.98
C GLY A 268 25.85 -2.37 -7.67
N THR A 269 25.01 -2.77 -8.63
CA THR A 269 24.12 -1.87 -9.38
C THR A 269 22.88 -2.59 -9.95
N SER A 270 21.72 -1.94 -9.79
CA SER A 270 20.43 -2.22 -10.42
C SER A 270 19.64 -0.91 -10.53
N LEU A 271 19.42 -0.42 -11.75
CA LEU A 271 18.63 0.76 -12.05
C LEU A 271 17.39 0.36 -12.85
N GLY A 272 16.20 0.77 -12.40
CA GLY A 272 14.93 0.50 -13.09
C GLY A 272 14.41 1.70 -13.89
N VAL A 273 13.72 1.43 -14.99
CA VAL A 273 12.89 2.42 -15.72
C VAL A 273 11.44 2.31 -15.23
N LEU A 274 10.76 3.43 -15.05
CA LEU A 274 9.35 3.48 -14.66
C LEU A 274 8.41 3.22 -15.86
N ALA A 275 8.53 2.03 -16.46
CA ALA A 275 7.70 1.57 -17.58
C ALA A 275 6.40 0.90 -17.10
N ASP A 276 5.32 1.05 -17.89
CA ASP A 276 4.10 0.25 -17.74
C ASP A 276 4.29 -1.11 -18.45
N VAL A 277 4.44 -2.17 -17.66
CA VAL A 277 4.64 -3.53 -18.16
C VAL A 277 3.36 -4.18 -18.69
N ARG A 278 2.17 -3.65 -18.40
CA ARG A 278 0.89 -4.20 -18.86
C ARG A 278 0.44 -3.56 -20.17
N LYS A 279 0.37 -2.22 -20.20
CA LYS A 279 -0.20 -1.44 -21.31
C LYS A 279 0.86 -0.84 -22.24
N GLY A 280 2.14 -0.83 -21.82
CA GLY A 280 3.27 -0.28 -22.57
C GLY A 280 3.34 1.25 -22.55
N GLY A 281 4.56 1.78 -22.64
CA GLY A 281 4.85 3.19 -22.38
C GLY A 281 5.42 3.41 -20.98
N LEU A 282 5.43 4.67 -20.55
CA LEU A 282 5.80 5.06 -19.18
C LEU A 282 4.62 4.94 -18.21
N LYS A 283 4.93 4.81 -16.92
CA LYS A 283 3.97 4.98 -15.83
C LYS A 283 3.48 6.42 -15.75
N ARG A 284 2.18 6.60 -15.49
CA ARG A 284 1.52 7.90 -15.31
C ARG A 284 1.83 8.48 -13.94
N ASP A 285 2.22 9.76 -13.89
CA ASP A 285 2.64 10.44 -12.67
C ASP A 285 1.46 11.06 -11.89
N LEU A 286 1.04 10.38 -10.82
CA LEU A 286 -0.02 10.85 -9.93
C LEU A 286 0.39 12.04 -9.06
N THR A 287 1.67 12.42 -9.00
CA THR A 287 2.11 13.64 -8.28
C THR A 287 1.48 14.86 -8.92
N ILE A 288 1.80 15.12 -10.20
CA ILE A 288 1.20 16.22 -10.95
C ILE A 288 -0.30 15.98 -11.22
N ALA A 289 -0.73 14.75 -11.47
CA ALA A 289 -2.14 14.48 -11.78
C ALA A 289 -3.08 14.65 -10.57
N PHE A 290 -2.58 14.57 -9.33
CA PHE A 290 -3.38 14.90 -8.14
C PHE A 290 -3.11 16.30 -7.59
N GLU A 291 -2.12 17.04 -8.09
CA GLU A 291 -1.76 18.34 -7.55
C GLU A 291 -2.78 19.44 -7.90
N ASP A 292 -3.58 19.84 -6.91
CA ASP A 292 -4.64 20.83 -7.10
C ASP A 292 -4.10 22.28 -6.99
N ASP A 293 -3.81 22.93 -8.13
CA ASP A 293 -3.35 24.33 -8.18
C ASP A 293 -4.47 25.31 -8.59
N PRO A 294 -5.05 26.10 -7.66
CA PRO A 294 -6.13 27.02 -7.96
C PRO A 294 -5.71 28.25 -8.80
N ASN A 295 -4.41 28.45 -9.05
CA ASN A 295 -3.88 29.58 -9.81
C ASN A 295 -3.70 29.29 -11.30
N VAL A 296 -3.45 28.02 -11.65
CA VAL A 296 -3.23 27.58 -13.03
C VAL A 296 -4.58 27.42 -13.76
N GLY A 297 -4.53 27.39 -15.10
CA GLY A 297 -5.72 27.42 -15.96
C GLY A 297 -6.14 26.11 -16.60
N LEU A 298 -5.38 25.04 -16.33
CA LEU A 298 -5.48 23.71 -16.90
C LEU A 298 -5.33 22.71 -15.76
N ASP A 299 -6.18 21.69 -15.72
CA ASP A 299 -6.17 20.66 -14.68
C ASP A 299 -5.73 19.34 -15.30
N VAL A 300 -4.50 18.91 -14.99
CA VAL A 300 -3.87 17.69 -15.53
C VAL A 300 -4.70 16.44 -15.21
N TYR A 301 -5.40 16.46 -14.08
CA TYR A 301 -6.37 15.44 -13.71
C TYR A 301 -7.52 15.34 -14.72
N SER A 302 -8.01 16.49 -15.20
CA SER A 302 -9.13 16.53 -16.15
C SER A 302 -8.74 16.02 -17.54
N GLU A 303 -7.48 16.17 -17.93
CA GLU A 303 -6.94 15.63 -19.17
C GLU A 303 -6.66 14.12 -19.08
N LEU A 304 -6.22 13.63 -17.92
CA LEU A 304 -5.99 12.19 -17.71
C LEU A 304 -7.28 11.41 -17.45
N PHE A 305 -8.29 12.02 -16.81
CA PHE A 305 -9.48 11.32 -16.32
C PHE A 305 -10.82 11.92 -16.80
N ALA A 306 -10.99 13.24 -16.94
CA ALA A 306 -12.32 13.84 -17.13
C ALA A 306 -12.77 14.15 -18.58
N GLU A 307 -11.88 14.10 -19.58
CA GLU A 307 -12.28 14.38 -20.99
C GLU A 307 -13.31 13.38 -21.54
N ASN A 308 -13.39 12.18 -20.97
CA ASN A 308 -14.43 11.20 -21.28
C ASN A 308 -15.11 10.74 -19.99
N ALA A 309 -16.43 10.63 -20.00
CA ALA A 309 -17.20 10.08 -18.88
C ALA A 309 -16.94 8.58 -18.60
N ASP A 310 -16.08 7.95 -19.41
CA ASP A 310 -15.57 6.59 -19.23
C ASP A 310 -14.23 6.54 -18.45
N SER A 311 -13.55 7.67 -18.22
CA SER A 311 -12.22 7.74 -17.56
C SER A 311 -12.21 8.42 -16.18
N ASP A 312 -13.31 9.07 -15.77
CA ASP A 312 -13.50 9.64 -14.42
C ASP A 312 -13.27 8.57 -13.33
N HIS A 313 -13.73 7.35 -13.64
CA HIS A 313 -13.75 6.23 -12.73
C HIS A 313 -12.47 5.38 -12.83
N LEU A 314 -12.11 4.72 -11.73
CA LEU A 314 -11.08 3.68 -11.69
C LEU A 314 -11.64 2.42 -12.36
N VAL A 315 -11.61 2.44 -13.68
CA VAL A 315 -12.21 1.41 -14.52
C VAL A 315 -11.25 0.26 -14.63
N VAL A 316 -11.56 -0.75 -13.82
CA VAL A 316 -11.12 -2.13 -14.01
C VAL A 316 -11.23 -2.47 -15.50
N ASP A 317 -10.12 -2.87 -16.10
CA ASP A 317 -9.89 -3.27 -17.50
C ASP A 317 -11.00 -2.96 -18.52
N SER A 318 -10.65 -2.30 -19.62
CA SER A 318 -11.53 -2.05 -20.77
C SER A 318 -12.40 -3.23 -21.23
N GLU A 319 -11.96 -4.48 -21.05
CA GLU A 319 -12.79 -5.67 -21.30
C GLU A 319 -13.88 -5.86 -20.22
N LYS A 320 -13.49 -5.78 -18.95
CA LYS A 320 -14.36 -5.91 -17.76
C LYS A 320 -15.31 -4.71 -17.59
N ARG A 321 -14.99 -3.54 -18.15
CA ARG A 321 -15.86 -2.32 -18.16
C ARG A 321 -17.32 -2.64 -18.50
N SER A 322 -17.54 -3.55 -19.44
CA SER A 322 -18.88 -3.98 -19.88
C SER A 322 -19.76 -4.63 -18.79
N GLU A 323 -19.15 -5.03 -17.68
CA GLU A 323 -19.79 -5.68 -16.53
C GLU A 323 -20.00 -4.73 -15.33
N PHE A 324 -19.64 -3.44 -15.48
CA PHE A 324 -19.83 -2.38 -14.48
C PHE A 324 -20.81 -1.31 -14.99
N PRO A 325 -22.13 -1.56 -14.98
CA PRO A 325 -23.12 -0.70 -15.64
C PRO A 325 -23.24 0.74 -15.07
N ASN A 326 -22.61 1.03 -13.93
CA ASN A 326 -22.63 2.36 -13.27
C ASN A 326 -21.29 2.72 -12.58
N ASP A 327 -20.16 2.24 -13.12
CA ASP A 327 -18.78 2.65 -12.78
C ASP A 327 -18.37 2.66 -11.27
N TYR A 328 -17.60 1.65 -10.83
CA TYR A 328 -17.50 1.24 -9.41
C TYR A 328 -16.73 2.14 -8.42
N ILE A 329 -15.45 2.44 -8.66
CA ILE A 329 -14.57 3.29 -7.82
C ILE A 329 -14.11 4.49 -8.66
N HIS A 330 -13.72 5.62 -8.06
CA HIS A 330 -13.46 6.88 -8.78
C HIS A 330 -12.21 7.59 -8.28
N TRP A 331 -11.42 8.13 -9.22
CA TRP A 331 -10.09 8.69 -8.95
C TRP A 331 -10.08 9.88 -7.98
N ASP A 332 -11.17 10.66 -7.92
CA ASP A 332 -11.31 11.84 -7.06
C ASP A 332 -11.04 11.51 -5.59
N ILE A 333 -11.42 10.29 -5.14
CA ILE A 333 -11.23 9.88 -3.74
C ILE A 333 -9.74 9.87 -3.39
N PHE A 334 -8.89 9.45 -4.33
CA PHE A 334 -7.44 9.44 -4.16
C PHE A 334 -6.82 10.83 -4.33
N ARG A 335 -7.29 11.66 -5.30
CA ARG A 335 -6.88 13.08 -5.43
C ARG A 335 -7.24 13.90 -4.18
N GLN A 336 -8.46 13.75 -3.67
CA GLN A 336 -8.92 14.45 -2.47
C GLN A 336 -8.14 13.98 -1.23
N TYR A 337 -7.86 12.67 -1.10
CA TYR A 337 -7.02 12.15 -0.02
C TYR A 337 -5.59 12.74 -0.08
N TYR A 338 -4.94 12.70 -1.25
CA TYR A 338 -3.62 13.30 -1.46
C TYR A 338 -3.58 14.80 -1.06
N ASN A 339 -4.60 15.58 -1.44
CA ASN A 339 -4.64 17.02 -1.13
C ASN A 339 -4.93 17.35 0.34
N ILE A 340 -5.23 16.40 1.24
CA ILE A 340 -5.47 16.70 2.68
C ILE A 340 -4.26 17.45 3.30
N LYS A 341 -3.04 17.22 2.79
CA LYS A 341 -1.79 17.91 3.18
C LYS A 341 -1.94 19.44 3.27
N LYS A 342 -2.72 20.05 2.37
CA LYS A 342 -2.93 21.51 2.25
C LYS A 342 -3.84 22.11 3.33
N TRP A 343 -4.50 21.28 4.13
CA TRP A 343 -5.60 21.69 5.03
C TRP A 343 -5.36 21.40 6.51
N ILE A 344 -4.22 20.78 6.83
CA ILE A 344 -3.77 20.63 8.22
C ILE A 344 -3.24 21.99 8.68
N HIS A 345 -3.75 22.47 9.80
CA HIS A 345 -3.46 23.80 10.33
C HIS A 345 -3.20 23.74 11.84
N ILE A 346 -2.48 24.72 12.38
CA ILE A 346 -2.20 24.82 13.82
C ILE A 346 -3.39 25.46 14.53
N HIS A 347 -3.86 24.86 15.63
CA HIS A 347 -4.96 25.41 16.42
C HIS A 347 -4.48 26.44 17.46
N ASP A 348 -4.92 27.69 17.31
CA ASP A 348 -4.55 28.91 18.05
C ASP A 348 -4.62 28.82 19.59
N THR A 349 -5.28 27.81 20.17
CA THR A 349 -5.41 27.65 21.63
C THR A 349 -4.42 26.66 22.25
N ALA A 350 -3.69 25.87 21.45
CA ALA A 350 -2.87 24.77 21.95
C ALA A 350 -1.62 24.39 21.11
N GLU A 351 -1.36 25.06 19.98
CA GLU A 351 -0.27 24.72 19.03
C GLU A 351 -0.36 23.31 18.41
N VAL A 352 -1.56 22.71 18.38
CA VAL A 352 -1.81 21.34 17.89
C VAL A 352 -2.12 21.31 16.38
N PRO A 353 -1.61 20.34 15.59
CA PRO A 353 -2.01 20.13 14.21
C PRO A 353 -3.40 19.52 14.17
N VAL A 354 -4.37 20.32 13.76
CA VAL A 354 -5.76 19.90 13.59
C VAL A 354 -6.12 19.92 12.11
N LEU A 355 -6.98 18.99 11.72
CA LEU A 355 -7.75 19.15 10.51
C LEU A 355 -9.12 19.74 10.88
N ASP A 356 -9.45 20.87 10.27
CA ASP A 356 -10.78 21.44 10.38
C ASP A 356 -11.76 20.63 9.50
N ILE A 357 -12.81 20.11 10.12
CA ILE A 357 -13.92 19.44 9.45
C ILE A 357 -14.59 20.35 8.39
N ASN A 358 -14.53 21.68 8.57
CA ASN A 358 -15.05 22.65 7.61
C ASN A 358 -14.27 22.74 6.30
N THR A 359 -13.07 22.15 6.19
CA THR A 359 -12.37 21.95 4.92
C THR A 359 -13.29 21.35 3.85
N PHE A 360 -14.10 20.36 4.25
CA PHE A 360 -15.00 19.60 3.39
C PHE A 360 -16.36 20.29 3.15
N ASN A 361 -16.51 21.55 3.57
CA ASN A 361 -17.75 22.31 3.43
C ASN A 361 -17.89 22.91 2.02
N LYS A 362 -19.06 22.76 1.40
CA LYS A 362 -19.45 23.27 0.06
C LYS A 362 -19.21 24.78 -0.16
N ARG A 363 -18.95 25.56 0.89
CA ARG A 363 -18.59 26.99 0.82
C ARG A 363 -17.11 27.32 1.03
N SER A 364 -16.24 26.35 1.32
CA SER A 364 -14.79 26.55 1.18
C SER A 364 -14.50 26.84 -0.30
N PRO A 365 -13.98 28.03 -0.67
CA PRO A 365 -13.79 28.35 -2.09
C PRO A 365 -12.74 27.46 -2.76
N ASN A 366 -11.89 26.80 -1.96
CA ASN A 366 -10.67 26.14 -2.40
C ASN A 366 -10.75 24.60 -2.39
N PHE A 367 -11.84 23.97 -1.93
CA PHE A 367 -12.01 22.49 -1.95
C PHE A 367 -12.98 22.00 -3.05
N MET A 368 -13.81 22.90 -3.61
CA MET A 368 -15.03 22.53 -4.35
C MET A 368 -15.36 23.42 -5.56
N GLN A 369 -14.52 24.40 -5.92
CA GLN A 369 -14.74 25.24 -7.10
C GLN A 369 -13.66 25.03 -8.17
N PRO A 370 -14.00 24.39 -9.31
CA PRO A 370 -13.38 24.76 -10.56
C PRO A 370 -13.79 26.20 -10.91
N TRP A 371 -13.06 27.22 -10.45
CA TRP A 371 -13.28 28.61 -10.84
C TRP A 371 -12.78 28.85 -12.27
N ARG A 372 -13.52 28.30 -13.24
CA ARG A 372 -13.63 28.76 -14.64
C ARG A 372 -15.04 28.40 -15.12
N GLY A 373 -15.74 29.38 -15.69
CA GLY A 373 -17.19 29.30 -15.86
C GLY A 373 -17.69 28.29 -16.90
N GLY A 374 -18.05 27.08 -16.46
CA GLY A 374 -18.70 26.06 -17.29
C GLY A 374 -19.46 25.04 -16.44
N SER A 375 -20.79 24.96 -16.58
CA SER A 375 -21.68 24.24 -15.66
C SER A 375 -21.79 22.73 -15.89
N GLN A 376 -20.65 22.05 -16.13
CA GLN A 376 -20.62 20.60 -16.42
C GLN A 376 -19.57 19.79 -15.62
N LEU A 377 -18.44 20.37 -15.20
CA LEU A 377 -17.39 19.68 -14.42
C LEU A 377 -17.77 19.36 -12.95
N ALA A 378 -19.03 19.54 -12.57
CA ALA A 378 -19.62 18.85 -11.43
C ALA A 378 -19.89 17.39 -11.83
N GLY A 379 -18.82 16.58 -11.78
CA GLY A 379 -18.78 15.16 -12.12
C GLY A 379 -19.73 14.28 -11.29
N ARG A 380 -19.80 12.99 -11.59
CA ARG A 380 -20.86 12.11 -11.05
C ARG A 380 -20.83 11.97 -9.52
N ILE A 381 -19.65 12.04 -8.91
CA ILE A 381 -19.48 12.16 -7.45
C ILE A 381 -20.33 13.30 -6.89
N ALA A 382 -20.29 14.48 -7.52
CA ALA A 382 -21.05 15.66 -7.12
C ALA A 382 -22.59 15.48 -7.19
N ARG A 383 -23.09 14.31 -7.62
CA ARG A 383 -24.52 14.01 -7.73
C ARG A 383 -24.94 12.87 -6.80
N GLY A 384 -24.01 12.26 -6.06
CA GLY A 384 -24.29 11.05 -5.26
C GLY A 384 -24.66 9.82 -6.11
N GLN A 385 -24.43 9.87 -7.43
CA GLN A 385 -24.75 8.80 -8.38
C GLN A 385 -23.55 7.85 -8.48
N VAL A 386 -23.46 6.88 -7.56
CA VAL A 386 -22.21 6.11 -7.32
C VAL A 386 -22.43 4.60 -7.17
N GLY A 387 -23.45 4.01 -7.80
CA GLY A 387 -23.74 2.59 -7.65
C GLY A 387 -24.56 1.97 -8.77
N PRO A 388 -24.70 0.63 -8.81
CA PRO A 388 -25.34 -0.15 -9.87
C PRO A 388 -26.86 0.08 -10.08
N HIS A 389 -27.40 1.16 -9.54
CA HIS A 389 -28.81 1.51 -9.57
C HIS A 389 -28.98 2.99 -9.93
N GLU A 390 -29.62 3.26 -11.06
CA GLU A 390 -30.31 4.54 -11.25
C GLU A 390 -31.44 4.60 -10.22
N PHE A 391 -31.24 5.33 -9.12
CA PHE A 391 -32.36 5.72 -8.25
C PHE A 391 -33.31 6.59 -9.09
N PRO A 392 -34.58 6.18 -9.27
CA PRO A 392 -35.43 6.78 -10.29
C PRO A 392 -35.89 8.18 -9.89
N GLN A 393 -35.70 9.13 -10.82
CA GLN A 393 -36.09 10.55 -10.79
C GLN A 393 -35.16 11.54 -10.04
N PRO A 394 -34.81 12.69 -10.65
CA PRO A 394 -34.06 13.77 -10.01
C PRO A 394 -34.99 14.88 -9.48
N TYR A 395 -35.80 14.60 -8.45
CA TYR A 395 -36.76 15.57 -7.89
C TYR A 395 -36.37 16.08 -6.50
N ASP A 396 -35.94 17.36 -6.44
CA ASP A 396 -35.97 18.28 -5.28
C ASP A 396 -35.66 17.70 -3.88
N THR A 397 -34.76 16.72 -3.80
CA THR A 397 -34.17 16.33 -2.52
C THR A 397 -33.19 17.44 -2.07
N TYR A 398 -33.26 17.82 -0.80
CA TYR A 398 -32.70 19.04 -0.22
C TYR A 398 -31.67 18.69 0.91
N ILE A 399 -30.51 18.08 0.58
CA ILE A 399 -29.43 17.91 1.59
C ILE A 399 -28.87 19.28 2.00
N SER A 400 -29.55 19.86 2.96
CA SER A 400 -29.07 20.91 3.84
C SER A 400 -28.01 20.30 4.76
N ALA A 401 -26.86 20.96 4.90
CA ALA A 401 -25.60 20.31 5.29
C ALA A 401 -25.44 19.95 6.79
N TRP A 402 -26.56 19.76 7.49
CA TRP A 402 -26.70 19.41 8.91
C TRP A 402 -26.26 17.97 9.25
N THR A 403 -25.02 17.61 8.92
CA THR A 403 -24.39 16.43 9.52
C THR A 403 -24.25 16.66 11.05
N PRO A 404 -23.80 15.68 11.84
CA PRO A 404 -23.45 15.92 13.24
C PRO A 404 -22.30 16.93 13.45
N ILE A 405 -21.75 17.55 12.40
CA ILE A 405 -20.66 18.51 12.47
C ILE A 405 -20.82 19.57 11.35
N GLU A 406 -21.15 20.81 11.70
CA GLU A 406 -21.45 21.87 10.72
C GLU A 406 -21.41 23.26 11.37
N SER A 407 -20.76 24.26 10.75
CA SER A 407 -20.94 25.69 11.07
C SER A 407 -21.67 26.47 9.96
N GLN A 408 -22.96 26.79 10.17
CA GLN A 408 -23.85 27.39 9.16
C GLN A 408 -23.81 28.92 9.00
N ALA A 409 -23.99 29.40 7.77
CA ALA A 409 -24.24 30.81 7.45
C ALA A 409 -25.39 31.00 6.41
N PRO A 410 -26.67 30.97 6.84
CA PRO A 410 -27.85 31.23 6.00
C PRO A 410 -28.30 32.72 6.09
N PRO A 411 -29.32 33.17 5.33
CA PRO A 411 -29.83 32.73 4.03
C PRO A 411 -29.84 33.87 2.96
N ASN A 412 -30.54 33.65 1.83
CA ASN A 412 -30.78 34.52 0.65
C ASN A 412 -29.67 34.45 -0.42
N PHE A 413 -29.87 33.93 -1.62
CA PHE A 413 -31.00 34.18 -2.54
C PHE A 413 -31.34 32.99 -3.44
N SER A 414 -32.52 33.04 -4.06
CA SER A 414 -32.93 32.19 -5.19
C SER A 414 -32.41 32.70 -6.52
N GLU A 415 -32.01 31.80 -7.42
CA GLU A 415 -32.65 31.68 -8.74
C GLU A 415 -32.35 30.31 -9.37
N ASN A 416 -33.39 29.61 -9.83
CA ASN A 416 -33.33 28.36 -10.62
C ASN A 416 -32.63 27.14 -9.98
N SER A 417 -33.03 26.84 -8.73
CA SER A 417 -33.37 25.48 -8.26
C SER A 417 -32.67 24.29 -8.94
N ARG A 418 -31.60 23.80 -8.32
CA ARG A 418 -30.98 22.50 -8.64
C ARG A 418 -30.45 21.83 -7.36
N GLY A 419 -31.01 20.67 -7.00
CA GLY A 419 -30.42 19.72 -6.06
C GLY A 419 -29.20 19.04 -6.68
N GLN A 420 -28.10 19.78 -6.82
CA GLN A 420 -26.83 19.30 -7.37
C GLN A 420 -25.67 19.72 -6.44
N ASN A 421 -24.60 18.92 -6.44
CA ASN A 421 -23.37 19.07 -5.67
C ASN A 421 -23.48 18.54 -4.21
N TYR A 422 -23.49 17.21 -4.08
CA TYR A 422 -23.21 16.42 -2.86
C TYR A 422 -21.91 15.64 -3.09
N VAL A 423 -20.94 15.63 -2.18
CA VAL A 423 -19.60 15.06 -2.44
C VAL A 423 -19.13 14.21 -1.25
N HIS A 424 -18.39 13.13 -1.54
CA HIS A 424 -17.77 12.27 -0.53
C HIS A 424 -16.76 13.06 0.32
N ASN A 425 -16.66 12.73 1.61
CA ASN A 425 -15.59 13.24 2.46
C ASN A 425 -14.58 12.09 2.69
N PRO A 426 -13.29 12.22 2.29
CA PRO A 426 -12.31 11.13 2.35
C PRO A 426 -11.94 10.68 3.77
N ILE A 427 -12.43 11.38 4.80
CA ILE A 427 -12.12 11.19 6.23
C ILE A 427 -13.38 10.82 7.03
N PHE A 428 -14.56 10.85 6.41
CA PHE A 428 -15.84 10.59 7.09
C PHE A 428 -16.23 9.10 7.06
N PRO A 429 -16.92 8.57 8.09
CA PRO A 429 -17.33 9.23 9.32
C PRO A 429 -16.33 9.11 10.48
N LEU A 430 -16.36 10.11 11.37
CA LEU A 430 -16.02 9.93 12.79
C LEU A 430 -16.93 8.83 13.35
N LEU A 431 -16.33 7.74 13.86
CA LEU A 431 -17.05 6.49 14.06
C LEU A 431 -17.92 6.56 15.34
N SER A 432 -19.24 6.62 15.17
CA SER A 432 -20.19 6.82 16.27
C SER A 432 -20.54 5.51 16.99
N ARG A 433 -20.23 5.39 18.30
CA ARG A 433 -20.84 4.38 19.18
C ARG A 433 -22.14 4.97 19.75
N MET A 434 -23.28 4.32 19.49
CA MET A 434 -24.56 4.69 20.11
C MET A 434 -24.92 3.72 21.22
N GLN A 435 -25.31 4.22 22.40
CA GLN A 435 -25.75 3.37 23.51
C GLN A 435 -26.97 3.96 24.22
N GLN A 436 -27.99 3.12 24.42
CA GLN A 436 -29.22 3.45 25.15
C GLN A 436 -29.44 2.49 26.31
N TYR A 437 -30.02 3.02 27.38
CA TYR A 437 -30.51 2.27 28.53
C TYR A 437 -31.90 2.76 28.91
N ALA A 438 -32.79 1.83 29.23
CA ALA A 438 -34.06 2.15 29.88
C ALA A 438 -34.26 1.23 31.10
N TRP A 439 -34.91 1.74 32.14
CA TRP A 439 -35.44 0.92 33.22
C TRP A 439 -36.54 1.64 34.00
N PHE A 440 -37.29 0.87 34.78
CA PHE A 440 -38.26 1.33 35.76
C PHE A 440 -37.77 1.03 37.19
N ASP A 441 -38.15 1.87 38.16
CA ASP A 441 -37.89 1.69 39.59
C ASP A 441 -39.16 2.03 40.36
N TYR A 442 -39.68 1.06 41.11
CA TYR A 442 -40.83 1.20 41.99
C TYR A 442 -40.34 1.47 43.41
N ASN A 443 -40.81 2.56 44.03
CA ASN A 443 -40.38 2.92 45.38
C ASN A 443 -41.20 2.15 46.44
N PRO A 444 -40.64 1.17 47.18
CA PRO A 444 -41.41 0.40 48.17
C PRO A 444 -41.83 1.25 49.39
N GLY A 445 -41.25 2.44 49.56
CA GLY A 445 -41.64 3.43 50.57
C GLY A 445 -42.69 4.45 50.11
N ASN A 446 -43.10 4.44 48.84
CA ASN A 446 -44.24 5.21 48.34
C ASN A 446 -44.92 4.43 47.20
N PRO A 447 -45.96 3.63 47.50
CA PRO A 447 -46.44 2.60 46.59
C PRO A 447 -47.25 3.14 45.40
N THR A 448 -47.55 4.44 45.35
CA THR A 448 -48.19 5.10 44.19
C THR A 448 -47.19 5.89 43.35
N ARG A 449 -45.89 5.56 43.39
CA ARG A 449 -44.86 6.30 42.64
C ARG A 449 -43.91 5.38 41.89
N LEU A 450 -44.14 5.30 40.59
CA LEU A 450 -43.23 4.69 39.64
C LEU A 450 -42.21 5.72 39.16
N LYS A 451 -40.97 5.30 38.94
CA LYS A 451 -39.97 6.08 38.22
C LYS A 451 -39.60 5.35 36.94
N THR A 452 -39.31 6.10 35.89
CA THR A 452 -38.55 5.59 34.75
C THR A 452 -37.26 6.37 34.59
N ARG A 453 -36.24 5.69 34.05
CA ARG A 453 -34.98 6.30 33.63
C ARG A 453 -34.71 5.86 32.20
N SER A 454 -34.46 6.82 31.30
CA SER A 454 -34.11 6.57 29.91
C SER A 454 -32.90 7.40 29.52
N GLN A 455 -31.77 6.75 29.25
CA GLN A 455 -30.49 7.42 29.00
C GLN A 455 -29.96 7.08 27.61
N LEU A 456 -29.44 8.08 26.91
CA LEU A 456 -28.75 7.98 25.63
C LEU A 456 -27.36 8.60 25.76
N TRP A 457 -26.37 7.96 25.17
CA TRP A 457 -25.05 8.54 24.91
C TRP A 457 -24.62 8.23 23.49
N VAL A 458 -23.82 9.14 22.91
CA VAL A 458 -23.08 8.89 21.66
C VAL A 458 -21.65 9.36 21.85
N GLY A 459 -20.70 8.48 21.51
CA GLY A 459 -19.29 8.85 21.43
C GLY A 459 -18.80 8.79 20.00
N HIS A 460 -17.97 9.76 19.61
CA HIS A 460 -17.34 9.84 18.29
C HIS A 460 -15.88 9.45 18.41
N TYR A 461 -15.46 8.42 17.68
CA TYR A 461 -14.07 7.93 17.62
C TYR A 461 -13.35 8.53 16.40
N ASN A 462 -12.18 9.13 16.65
CA ASN A 462 -11.20 9.58 15.66
C ASN A 462 -10.20 8.45 15.35
N PRO A 463 -10.32 7.72 14.22
CA PRO A 463 -9.41 6.65 13.86
C PRO A 463 -8.08 7.11 13.21
N TYR A 464 -7.84 8.42 13.13
CA TYR A 464 -6.71 9.04 12.41
C TYR A 464 -5.57 9.45 13.35
N ASN A 465 -4.38 9.66 12.79
CA ASN A 465 -3.18 10.18 13.46
C ASN A 465 -3.08 11.72 13.50
N VAL A 466 -4.17 12.44 13.16
CA VAL A 466 -4.28 13.90 13.21
C VAL A 466 -5.51 14.29 14.03
N GLY A 467 -5.42 15.38 14.79
CA GLY A 467 -6.51 15.84 15.65
C GLY A 467 -7.69 16.33 14.82
N LEU A 468 -8.91 15.87 15.11
CA LEU A 468 -10.10 16.29 14.39
C LEU A 468 -10.84 17.38 15.16
N ASN A 469 -10.89 18.59 14.60
CA ASN A 469 -11.58 19.73 15.20
C ASN A 469 -13.05 19.75 14.78
N ILE A 470 -13.95 19.50 15.74
CA ILE A 470 -15.40 19.44 15.56
C ILE A 470 -16.01 20.81 15.83
N GLN A 471 -16.56 21.44 14.78
CA GLN A 471 -17.28 22.71 14.88
C GLN A 471 -18.80 22.51 14.94
N GLY A 472 -19.44 23.26 15.85
CA GLY A 472 -20.88 23.42 15.92
C GLY A 472 -21.39 24.63 15.12
N GLY A 473 -22.71 24.67 14.95
CA GLY A 473 -23.45 25.68 14.21
C GLY A 473 -23.17 27.09 14.69
N ALA A 474 -22.68 27.95 13.78
CA ALA A 474 -22.39 29.34 14.08
C ALA A 474 -23.65 30.08 14.55
N VAL A 475 -23.44 31.03 15.48
CA VAL A 475 -24.46 31.54 16.43
C VAL A 475 -25.48 32.52 15.81
N ASN A 476 -25.78 32.40 14.52
CA ASN A 476 -26.83 33.17 13.86
C ASN A 476 -28.18 32.88 14.55
N PHE A 477 -28.84 33.95 14.99
CA PHE A 477 -30.08 33.94 15.80
C PHE A 477 -29.95 33.42 17.25
N GLY A 478 -28.75 33.36 17.82
CA GLY A 478 -28.56 33.21 19.27
C GLY A 478 -28.67 31.79 19.83
N PHE A 479 -28.62 30.76 18.97
CA PHE A 479 -28.56 29.36 19.37
C PHE A 479 -27.34 28.69 18.74
N ALA A 480 -26.30 28.43 19.53
CA ALA A 480 -25.25 27.51 19.11
C ALA A 480 -25.83 26.09 19.00
N ARG A 481 -25.44 25.34 17.97
CA ARG A 481 -26.00 24.02 17.64
C ARG A 481 -24.85 23.03 17.43
N GLY A 482 -24.49 22.27 18.47
CA GLY A 482 -23.44 21.25 18.33
C GLY A 482 -23.94 19.99 17.59
N PRO A 483 -23.31 18.82 17.78
CA PRO A 483 -23.67 17.60 17.08
C PRO A 483 -25.15 17.21 17.17
N ARG A 484 -25.79 17.11 16.00
CA ARG A 484 -27.22 16.85 15.83
C ARG A 484 -27.49 15.39 15.45
N ILE A 485 -28.21 14.70 16.32
CA ILE A 485 -28.92 13.46 15.98
C ILE A 485 -30.39 13.84 15.85
N LEU A 486 -30.95 13.67 14.64
CA LEU A 486 -32.22 14.29 14.27
C LEU A 486 -33.43 13.40 14.55
N ASN A 487 -33.26 12.06 14.57
CA ASN A 487 -34.27 11.11 14.97
C ASN A 487 -33.74 10.18 16.07
N TYR A 488 -34.30 10.29 17.27
CA TYR A 488 -34.00 9.39 18.37
C TYR A 488 -34.87 8.14 18.29
N PRO A 489 -34.33 6.94 18.57
CA PRO A 489 -35.16 5.77 18.76
C PRO A 489 -36.06 5.99 19.99
N GLN A 490 -37.36 5.73 19.81
CA GLN A 490 -38.32 5.92 20.88
C GLN A 490 -38.18 4.80 21.90
N ILE A 491 -37.85 5.18 23.13
CA ILE A 491 -38.10 4.33 24.30
C ILE A 491 -39.55 4.56 24.69
N ARG A 492 -40.40 3.54 24.53
CA ARG A 492 -41.79 3.58 25.01
C ARG A 492 -41.89 2.73 26.28
N PHE A 493 -42.58 3.28 27.26
CA PHE A 493 -42.92 2.58 28.49
C PHE A 493 -44.38 2.16 28.43
N THR A 494 -44.61 0.88 28.74
CA THR A 494 -45.92 0.24 28.85
C THR A 494 -45.94 -0.51 30.17
N VAL A 495 -46.91 -0.25 31.05
CA VAL A 495 -47.15 -1.10 32.22
C VAL A 495 -48.63 -1.45 32.27
N ASP A 496 -48.93 -2.74 32.14
CA ASP A 496 -50.28 -3.20 31.81
C ASP A 496 -51.27 -2.91 32.94
N GLY A 497 -52.32 -2.14 32.62
CA GLY A 497 -53.37 -1.75 33.55
C GLY A 497 -53.01 -0.62 34.52
N VAL A 498 -51.80 -0.07 34.45
CA VAL A 498 -51.37 1.07 35.28
C VAL A 498 -51.81 2.39 34.66
N GLN A 499 -52.43 3.24 35.47
CA GLN A 499 -52.80 4.60 35.10
C GLN A 499 -52.06 5.62 35.99
N TYR A 500 -51.79 6.78 35.44
CA TYR A 500 -51.13 7.90 36.13
C TYR A 500 -51.90 9.20 35.92
N THR A 501 -51.59 10.20 36.73
CA THR A 501 -52.09 11.57 36.56
C THR A 501 -51.04 12.42 35.85
N ASP A 502 -51.40 13.06 34.75
CA ASP A 502 -50.49 13.94 33.98
C ASP A 502 -50.43 15.39 34.51
N ASP A 503 -49.63 16.23 33.86
CA ASP A 503 -49.41 17.63 34.26
C ASP A 503 -50.68 18.52 34.14
N ASP A 504 -51.63 18.15 33.28
CA ASP A 504 -52.97 18.76 33.16
C ASP A 504 -54.00 18.12 34.12
N ASN A 505 -53.53 17.22 35.00
CA ASN A 505 -54.29 16.51 36.03
C ASN A 505 -55.33 15.51 35.45
N ALA A 506 -55.12 15.06 34.21
CA ALA A 506 -55.94 14.03 33.56
C ALA A 506 -55.43 12.62 33.91
N ILE A 507 -56.34 11.64 33.94
CA ILE A 507 -56.01 10.23 34.14
C ILE A 507 -55.65 9.62 32.79
N VAL A 508 -54.39 9.21 32.65
CA VAL A 508 -53.83 8.65 31.41
C VAL A 508 -53.35 7.23 31.66
N ASP A 509 -53.54 6.36 30.67
CA ASP A 509 -53.08 4.98 30.69
C ASP A 509 -51.59 4.91 30.37
N LEU A 510 -50.80 4.22 31.21
CA LEU A 510 -49.34 4.16 31.08
C LEU A 510 -48.90 3.22 29.93
N SER A 511 -49.82 2.62 29.18
CA SER A 511 -49.51 1.74 28.04
C SER A 511 -48.88 2.43 26.82
N ARG A 512 -48.79 3.77 26.77
CA ARG A 512 -48.30 4.53 25.59
C ARG A 512 -47.45 5.77 25.90
N VAL A 513 -46.71 5.79 27.02
CA VAL A 513 -45.85 6.96 27.31
C VAL A 513 -44.51 6.86 26.58
N THR A 514 -44.27 7.80 25.65
CA THR A 514 -42.97 8.00 25.02
C THR A 514 -42.01 8.69 26.00
N GLY A 515 -40.93 8.00 26.37
CA GLY A 515 -39.85 8.57 27.20
C GLY A 515 -39.17 9.74 26.48
N PHE A 516 -38.88 9.56 25.19
CA PHE A 516 -38.39 10.59 24.28
C PHE A 516 -39.20 10.57 22.97
N SER A 517 -39.81 11.70 22.64
CA SER A 517 -40.41 12.02 21.33
C SER A 517 -39.93 13.38 20.79
N THR A 518 -39.13 14.10 21.57
CA THR A 518 -38.56 15.41 21.25
C THR A 518 -37.14 15.28 20.72
N LYS A 519 -36.75 16.20 19.82
CA LYS A 519 -35.36 16.36 19.38
C LYS A 519 -34.52 16.91 20.53
N LEU A 520 -33.71 16.06 21.16
CA LEU A 520 -32.59 16.50 22.00
C LEU A 520 -31.48 17.06 21.08
N GLU A 521 -30.62 17.95 21.58
CA GLU A 521 -29.47 18.46 20.84
C GLU A 521 -28.22 18.48 21.74
N SER A 522 -27.08 17.99 21.22
CA SER A 522 -25.80 18.06 21.93
C SER A 522 -25.08 19.35 21.56
N ASN A 523 -25.17 20.38 22.39
CA ASN A 523 -24.48 21.65 22.17
C ASN A 523 -23.02 21.60 22.68
N ALA A 524 -22.15 20.96 21.91
CA ALA A 524 -20.71 21.18 22.01
C ALA A 524 -20.32 22.47 21.26
N ASN A 525 -19.45 23.28 21.87
CA ASN A 525 -18.69 24.31 21.15
C ASN A 525 -17.54 23.64 20.38
N ASN A 526 -16.69 24.44 19.72
CA ASN A 526 -15.49 23.97 19.02
C ASN A 526 -14.66 23.02 19.90
N HIS A 527 -14.55 21.75 19.49
CA HIS A 527 -13.99 20.68 20.32
C HIS A 527 -13.06 19.77 19.51
N LEU A 528 -11.85 19.58 20.01
CA LEU A 528 -10.84 18.70 19.42
C LEU A 528 -10.99 17.28 19.96
N ILE A 529 -11.10 16.29 19.07
CA ILE A 529 -10.91 14.87 19.44
C ILE A 529 -9.46 14.47 19.13
N ASP A 530 -8.71 14.11 20.16
CA ASP A 530 -7.33 13.63 20.05
C ASP A 530 -7.20 12.49 19.01
N PRO A 531 -6.03 12.35 18.36
CA PRO A 531 -5.75 11.20 17.50
C PRO A 531 -5.99 9.86 18.20
N GLY A 532 -6.60 8.93 17.48
CA GLY A 532 -6.94 7.59 17.94
C GLY A 532 -7.97 7.48 19.07
N ARG A 533 -8.54 8.58 19.57
CA ARG A 533 -9.42 8.58 20.77
C ARG A 533 -10.88 8.82 20.45
N SER A 534 -11.73 8.58 21.45
CA SER A 534 -13.19 8.71 21.33
C SER A 534 -13.79 9.65 22.37
N GLN A 535 -14.39 10.77 21.95
CA GLN A 535 -15.07 11.67 22.87
C GLN A 535 -16.54 11.27 23.05
N LEU A 536 -16.98 11.09 24.29
CA LEU A 536 -18.39 10.90 24.66
C LEU A 536 -19.11 12.25 24.79
N PHE A 537 -20.29 12.36 24.15
CA PHE A 537 -21.13 13.56 24.12
C PHE A 537 -22.43 13.34 24.89
N ALA A 538 -22.93 14.41 25.52
CA ALA A 538 -24.13 14.39 26.33
C ALA A 538 -25.34 15.00 25.63
N PHE A 539 -26.51 14.40 25.86
CA PHE A 539 -27.79 14.93 25.45
C PHE A 539 -28.54 15.53 26.65
N ASP A 540 -29.39 16.50 26.35
CA ASP A 540 -30.11 17.31 27.32
C ASP A 540 -31.49 17.64 26.77
N SER A 541 -32.49 17.71 27.64
CA SER A 541 -33.90 17.86 27.28
C SER A 541 -34.36 19.32 27.20
N ASP A 542 -33.61 20.25 27.79
CA ASP A 542 -34.11 21.58 28.10
C ASP A 542 -33.50 22.72 27.28
N LYS A 543 -34.33 23.75 27.06
CA LYS A 543 -33.94 25.01 26.40
C LYS A 543 -33.12 25.94 27.33
N LEU A 544 -32.60 25.42 28.44
CA LEU A 544 -31.95 26.18 29.50
C LEU A 544 -30.46 26.45 29.26
N ALA A 545 -29.82 25.74 28.32
CA ALA A 545 -28.44 25.98 27.90
C ALA A 545 -28.29 27.23 27.01
N GLY A 546 -28.73 28.38 27.52
CA GLY A 546 -28.66 29.71 26.89
C GLY A 546 -27.53 30.60 27.42
N THR A 547 -26.50 30.01 28.06
CA THR A 547 -25.37 30.72 28.67
C THR A 547 -24.04 30.12 28.20
N GLU A 548 -23.10 30.98 27.82
CA GLU A 548 -22.02 30.73 26.83
C GLU A 548 -20.88 29.75 27.23
N VAL A 549 -21.02 28.91 28.26
CA VAL A 549 -19.86 28.21 28.87
C VAL A 549 -20.04 26.69 29.11
N ASP A 550 -21.24 26.13 28.98
CA ASP A 550 -21.46 24.68 29.21
C ASP A 550 -20.95 23.83 28.03
N ASN A 551 -19.68 23.43 28.10
CA ASN A 551 -19.05 22.57 27.11
C ASN A 551 -19.56 21.12 27.28
N LYS A 552 -20.59 20.70 26.51
CA LYS A 552 -21.34 19.42 26.69
C LYS A 552 -20.58 18.12 26.34
N ALA A 553 -19.25 18.15 26.40
CA ALA A 553 -18.44 16.94 26.55
C ALA A 553 -18.77 16.26 27.90
N TYR A 554 -18.63 14.94 27.95
CA TYR A 554 -18.93 14.17 29.17
C TYR A 554 -17.96 14.52 30.31
N SER A 555 -18.47 15.14 31.37
CA SER A 555 -17.72 15.56 32.56
C SER A 555 -18.51 15.21 33.83
N PRO A 556 -18.00 15.36 35.07
CA PRO A 556 -18.75 15.03 36.28
C PRO A 556 -20.04 15.84 36.39
N ASN A 557 -19.99 17.12 36.01
CA ASN A 557 -21.12 18.04 36.08
C ASN A 557 -22.17 17.67 35.02
N VAL A 558 -21.74 17.43 33.79
CA VAL A 558 -22.62 17.00 32.69
C VAL A 558 -23.21 15.62 32.97
N ARG A 559 -22.42 14.65 33.47
CA ARG A 559 -22.88 13.34 33.96
C ARG A 559 -23.96 13.50 35.02
N ASN A 560 -23.74 14.35 36.03
CA ASN A 560 -24.71 14.59 37.09
C ASN A 560 -26.00 15.24 36.56
N LEU A 561 -25.90 16.27 35.71
CA LEU A 561 -27.04 16.95 35.10
C LEU A 561 -27.83 16.02 34.17
N THR A 562 -27.16 15.33 33.24
CA THR A 562 -27.79 14.32 32.38
C THR A 562 -28.35 13.16 33.18
N THR A 563 -27.81 12.77 34.35
CA THR A 563 -28.52 11.80 35.20
C THR A 563 -29.80 12.36 35.82
N GLN A 564 -29.91 13.67 36.04
CA GLN A 564 -31.09 14.30 36.64
C GLN A 564 -32.22 14.54 35.62
N SER A 565 -31.92 15.03 34.41
CA SER A 565 -32.92 15.25 33.34
C SER A 565 -33.49 13.95 32.74
N VAL A 566 -32.82 12.82 32.98
CA VAL A 566 -33.12 11.48 32.47
C VAL A 566 -34.15 10.70 33.32
N PHE A 567 -34.67 11.29 34.41
CA PHE A 567 -35.71 10.69 35.25
C PHE A 567 -37.11 11.28 34.98
N ARG A 568 -38.11 10.42 34.74
CA ARG A 568 -39.53 10.76 34.95
C ARG A 568 -40.07 10.07 36.20
N ASN A 569 -41.01 10.73 36.87
CA ASN A 569 -41.79 10.16 37.97
C ASN A 569 -43.25 10.14 37.51
N PHE A 570 -43.95 9.04 37.74
CA PHE A 570 -45.38 8.91 37.53
C PHE A 570 -46.01 8.61 38.88
N ASP A 571 -46.79 9.56 39.38
CA ASP A 571 -47.64 9.31 40.54
C ASP A 571 -48.91 8.59 40.02
N THR A 572 -49.00 7.29 40.33
CA THR A 572 -50.01 6.37 39.78
C THR A 572 -51.34 6.48 40.51
N THR A 573 -52.46 6.27 39.81
CA THR A 573 -53.81 6.42 40.38
C THR A 573 -54.17 5.31 41.38
N ALA A 574 -53.44 4.20 41.35
CA ALA A 574 -53.53 3.09 42.30
C ALA A 574 -52.12 2.71 42.82
N PRO A 575 -52.01 2.12 44.02
CA PRO A 575 -50.77 1.52 44.49
C PRO A 575 -50.36 0.32 43.62
N LEU A 576 -49.08 0.23 43.28
CA LEU A 576 -48.52 -0.94 42.60
C LEU A 576 -48.21 -2.05 43.62
N ASP A 577 -48.50 -3.31 43.29
CA ASP A 577 -48.32 -4.48 44.16
C ASP A 577 -47.18 -5.43 43.76
N GLY A 578 -46.62 -5.26 42.56
CA GLY A 578 -45.51 -6.04 42.03
C GLY A 578 -45.95 -7.30 41.27
N SER A 579 -47.22 -7.37 40.86
CA SER A 579 -47.74 -8.38 39.92
C SER A 579 -47.92 -7.83 38.49
N GLU A 580 -47.69 -6.54 38.28
CA GLU A 580 -47.87 -5.88 36.99
C GLU A 580 -46.77 -6.27 35.98
N ASN A 581 -47.14 -6.38 34.70
CA ASN A 581 -46.18 -6.57 33.61
C ASN A 581 -45.76 -5.21 33.06
N ALA A 582 -44.44 -4.98 32.98
CA ALA A 582 -43.85 -3.82 32.33
C ALA A 582 -43.15 -4.25 31.04
N THR A 583 -43.55 -3.63 29.92
CA THR A 583 -42.86 -3.75 28.64
C THR A 583 -42.13 -2.45 28.34
N ILE A 584 -40.85 -2.56 27.97
CA ILE A 584 -40.08 -1.46 27.40
C ILE A 584 -39.89 -1.76 25.92
N GLU A 585 -40.50 -0.95 25.05
CA GLU A 585 -40.26 -1.01 23.60
C GLU A 585 -39.13 -0.06 23.21
N PHE A 586 -38.15 -0.56 22.46
CA PHE A 586 -37.16 0.24 21.74
C PHE A 586 -37.55 0.25 20.26
N VAL A 587 -38.03 1.41 19.78
CA VAL A 587 -38.64 1.54 18.45
C VAL A 587 -37.84 2.54 17.62
N PHE A 588 -37.05 2.01 16.68
CA PHE A 588 -36.21 2.75 15.75
C PHE A 588 -37.06 3.18 14.53
N GLU A 589 -38.13 3.96 14.77
CA GLU A 589 -39.25 4.11 13.81
C GLU A 589 -38.83 4.44 12.37
N THR A 590 -37.71 5.13 12.21
CA THR A 590 -36.92 5.22 10.98
C THR A 590 -35.43 5.17 11.35
N ALA A 591 -34.51 5.12 10.37
CA ALA A 591 -33.09 5.36 10.63
C ALA A 591 -32.86 6.65 11.44
N THR A 592 -31.84 6.65 12.30
CA THR A 592 -31.62 7.68 13.33
C THR A 592 -31.03 8.99 12.79
N MET A 593 -30.52 8.97 11.55
CA MET A 593 -29.86 10.09 10.89
C MET A 593 -30.54 10.38 9.54
N PHE A 594 -31.53 11.27 9.57
CA PHE A 594 -32.14 11.88 8.38
C PHE A 594 -31.99 13.39 8.44
N HIS A 595 -31.73 14.02 7.30
CA HIS A 595 -31.66 15.47 7.18
C HIS A 595 -33.05 16.07 6.91
N GLY A 596 -33.28 17.30 7.39
CA GLY A 596 -34.38 18.16 6.94
C GLY A 596 -35.78 17.84 7.49
N LEU A 597 -36.27 18.72 8.35
CA LEU A 597 -37.68 19.14 8.33
C LEU A 597 -37.70 20.63 8.70
N ASP A 598 -38.06 21.48 7.74
CA ASP A 598 -38.37 22.88 8.00
C ASP A 598 -39.90 23.06 8.01
N GLU A 599 -40.47 22.98 9.20
CA GLU A 599 -41.90 23.15 9.46
C GLU A 599 -42.42 24.55 9.04
N SER A 600 -41.53 25.53 8.80
CA SER A 600 -41.92 26.87 8.35
C SER A 600 -42.21 26.98 6.85
N LEU A 601 -41.83 25.97 6.05
CA LEU A 601 -42.03 25.98 4.59
C LEU A 601 -43.36 25.36 4.12
N GLY A 602 -44.12 24.72 5.01
CA GLY A 602 -45.52 24.34 4.76
C GLY A 602 -45.75 23.24 3.72
N TYR A 603 -44.76 22.37 3.48
CA TYR A 603 -44.93 21.18 2.63
C TYR A 603 -45.94 20.18 3.25
N PRO A 604 -46.75 19.48 2.44
CA PRO A 604 -47.63 18.41 2.93
C PRO A 604 -46.83 17.25 3.54
N ASN A 605 -47.45 16.51 4.47
CA ASN A 605 -46.85 15.36 5.15
C ASN A 605 -46.61 14.13 4.24
N ASP A 606 -46.93 14.24 2.96
CA ASP A 606 -47.24 13.12 2.07
C ASP A 606 -46.10 12.78 1.09
N ASN A 607 -44.97 13.50 1.11
CA ASN A 607 -43.78 13.14 0.33
C ASN A 607 -42.71 12.48 1.22
N PRO A 608 -42.34 11.20 1.00
CA PRO A 608 -41.50 10.42 1.90
C PRO A 608 -39.99 10.57 1.65
N ASP A 609 -39.57 11.35 0.64
CA ASP A 609 -38.18 11.50 0.20
C ASP A 609 -37.32 12.21 1.25
N ARG A 610 -36.67 11.42 2.11
CA ARG A 610 -35.83 11.89 3.22
C ARG A 610 -34.38 11.48 2.97
N GLU A 611 -33.45 12.42 3.09
CA GLU A 611 -32.05 12.18 2.76
C GLU A 611 -31.20 11.72 3.96
N VAL A 612 -30.22 10.86 3.68
CA VAL A 612 -29.43 10.14 4.69
C VAL A 612 -27.94 10.42 4.48
N ALA A 613 -27.27 10.97 5.50
CA ALA A 613 -25.81 11.16 5.49
C ALA A 613 -25.04 10.08 6.28
N GLN A 614 -25.72 9.29 7.11
CA GLN A 614 -25.17 8.10 7.77
C GLN A 614 -26.26 7.02 7.86
N LEU A 615 -26.11 5.96 7.06
CA LEU A 615 -27.05 4.84 7.07
C LEU A 615 -26.77 3.91 8.28
N PHE A 616 -27.05 4.36 9.50
CA PHE A 616 -27.26 3.45 10.64
C PHE A 616 -28.60 2.74 10.47
N PHE A 617 -28.64 1.81 9.52
CA PHE A 617 -29.68 0.80 9.42
C PHE A 617 -29.46 -0.20 10.57
N ALA A 618 -29.94 0.14 11.76
CA ALA A 618 -30.28 -0.88 12.75
C ALA A 618 -31.35 -1.77 12.09
N PRO A 619 -31.06 -3.05 11.79
CA PRO A 619 -31.98 -3.84 10.99
C PRO A 619 -33.26 -4.13 11.73
N TYR A 620 -34.34 -4.00 10.99
CA TYR A 620 -35.53 -4.80 11.25
C TYR A 620 -35.39 -6.16 10.54
N THR A 621 -34.60 -7.06 11.15
CA THR A 621 -34.50 -8.49 10.77
C THR A 621 -35.11 -9.36 11.87
N HIS A 622 -36.05 -10.24 11.48
CA HIS A 622 -36.60 -11.25 12.40
C HIS A 622 -35.73 -12.51 12.38
N SER A 623 -34.61 -12.42 13.09
CA SER A 623 -33.70 -13.53 13.35
C SER A 623 -33.42 -13.61 14.85
N ARG A 624 -33.12 -14.82 15.34
CA ARG A 624 -33.15 -15.14 16.77
C ARG A 624 -31.81 -14.83 17.45
N ILE A 625 -31.84 -13.96 18.45
CA ILE A 625 -30.82 -13.96 19.50
C ILE A 625 -31.09 -15.16 20.42
N THR A 626 -30.30 -16.22 20.31
CA THR A 626 -30.38 -17.43 21.16
C THR A 626 -29.31 -17.43 22.25
N GLY A 627 -29.66 -17.97 23.42
CA GLY A 627 -28.80 -17.99 24.60
C GLY A 627 -28.98 -16.75 25.50
N ASP A 628 -28.94 -16.88 26.82
CA ASP A 628 -29.54 -17.99 27.58
C ASP A 628 -30.27 -17.46 28.84
N GLY A 629 -31.26 -18.19 29.34
CA GLY A 629 -31.95 -17.91 30.62
C GLY A 629 -32.81 -16.63 30.76
N GLY A 630 -32.79 -15.69 29.81
CA GLY A 630 -33.61 -14.46 29.89
C GLY A 630 -35.12 -14.66 29.62
N PRO A 631 -35.99 -13.73 30.08
CA PRO A 631 -37.41 -13.74 29.70
C PRO A 631 -37.58 -13.69 28.17
N PRO A 632 -38.64 -14.31 27.62
CA PRO A 632 -38.74 -14.60 26.20
C PRO A 632 -38.84 -13.32 25.36
N LYS A 633 -37.74 -12.96 24.68
CA LYS A 633 -37.67 -11.86 23.70
C LYS A 633 -38.62 -12.17 22.52
N ARG A 634 -39.89 -11.76 22.63
CA ARG A 634 -40.90 -11.93 21.58
C ARG A 634 -40.82 -10.77 20.59
N GLU A 635 -40.93 -11.10 19.31
CA GLU A 635 -41.39 -10.13 18.31
C GLU A 635 -42.79 -9.65 18.69
N HIS A 636 -43.01 -8.34 18.67
CA HIS A 636 -44.34 -7.77 18.75
C HIS A 636 -44.51 -6.74 17.64
N LYS A 637 -45.39 -7.04 16.66
CA LYS A 637 -45.92 -6.01 15.76
C LYS A 637 -46.82 -5.11 16.60
N VAL A 638 -46.43 -3.86 16.78
CA VAL A 638 -47.12 -2.90 17.67
C VAL A 638 -48.58 -2.70 17.19
N PRO A 639 -49.60 -2.95 18.03
CA PRO A 639 -50.99 -2.82 17.61
C PRO A 639 -51.36 -1.40 17.16
N GLY A 640 -51.58 -1.23 15.85
CA GLY A 640 -51.93 0.06 15.24
C GLY A 640 -50.79 0.85 14.61
N THR A 641 -49.58 0.29 14.51
CA THR A 641 -48.52 0.82 13.63
C THR A 641 -47.85 -0.31 12.87
N GLU A 642 -47.70 -0.17 11.55
CA GLU A 642 -47.08 -1.21 10.69
C GLU A 642 -45.57 -1.36 10.87
N ARG A 643 -44.98 -0.66 11.85
CA ARG A 643 -43.55 -0.57 12.10
C ARG A 643 -43.08 -1.66 13.09
N PRO A 644 -42.03 -2.43 12.76
CA PRO A 644 -41.37 -3.35 13.71
C PRO A 644 -40.64 -2.62 14.85
N GLY A 645 -40.15 -3.37 15.85
CA GLY A 645 -39.53 -2.86 17.07
C GLY A 645 -38.99 -3.99 17.96
N LEU A 646 -38.12 -3.67 18.93
CA LEU A 646 -37.64 -4.63 19.95
C LEU A 646 -38.37 -4.38 21.27
N ALA A 647 -39.24 -5.32 21.67
CA ALA A 647 -39.96 -5.28 22.94
C ALA A 647 -39.26 -6.14 24.00
N TYR A 648 -39.05 -5.56 25.19
CA TYR A 648 -38.54 -6.25 26.38
C TYR A 648 -39.62 -6.32 27.45
N GLU A 649 -40.28 -7.47 27.57
CA GLU A 649 -41.29 -7.78 28.58
C GLU A 649 -40.63 -8.24 29.91
N ALA A 650 -41.08 -7.69 31.04
CA ALA A 650 -40.60 -8.03 32.37
C ALA A 650 -41.66 -7.78 33.46
N THR A 651 -41.90 -8.76 34.34
CA THR A 651 -42.81 -8.62 35.49
C THR A 651 -42.16 -7.83 36.63
N LEU A 652 -42.94 -6.97 37.30
CA LEU A 652 -42.50 -6.05 38.37
C LEU A 652 -42.29 -6.73 39.74
N GLU A 653 -41.66 -7.92 39.76
CA GLU A 653 -41.58 -8.73 40.98
C GLU A 653 -41.01 -7.99 42.22
N ASN A 654 -41.54 -8.35 43.39
CA ASN A 654 -41.34 -7.68 44.69
C ASN A 654 -39.89 -7.68 45.23
N SER A 655 -38.91 -8.13 44.45
CA SER A 655 -37.49 -8.24 44.82
C SER A 655 -36.58 -7.40 43.93
N ARG A 656 -36.49 -6.08 44.23
CA ARG A 656 -35.48 -5.13 43.72
C ARG A 656 -35.21 -5.23 42.22
N ILE A 657 -36.03 -4.55 41.44
CA ILE A 657 -35.88 -4.40 39.98
C ILE A 657 -34.44 -4.01 39.62
N ASN A 658 -33.72 -4.93 38.96
CA ASN A 658 -32.39 -4.70 38.40
C ASN A 658 -32.36 -4.88 36.87
N ASN A 659 -33.45 -5.32 36.25
CA ASN A 659 -33.49 -5.64 34.82
C ASN A 659 -33.36 -4.37 33.98
N ARG A 660 -32.21 -4.21 33.33
CA ARG A 660 -31.85 -3.04 32.51
C ARG A 660 -31.80 -3.44 31.04
N PRO A 661 -32.90 -3.35 30.28
CA PRO A 661 -32.78 -3.42 28.84
C PRO A 661 -31.96 -2.23 28.35
N GLY A 662 -30.87 -2.55 27.68
CA GLY A 662 -30.03 -1.61 26.95
C GLY A 662 -29.79 -2.12 25.54
N LEU A 663 -29.50 -1.20 24.63
CA LEU A 663 -29.06 -1.50 23.29
C LEU A 663 -27.80 -0.67 23.03
N SER A 664 -26.71 -1.33 22.67
CA SER A 664 -25.50 -0.67 22.20
C SER A 664 -25.20 -1.13 20.78
N PHE A 665 -24.87 -0.19 19.91
CA PHE A 665 -24.17 -0.45 18.66
C PHE A 665 -22.75 0.07 18.81
N ALA A 666 -21.77 -0.78 18.54
CA ALA A 666 -20.35 -0.46 18.59
C ALA A 666 -19.66 -1.06 17.35
N LEU A 667 -18.47 -0.57 17.01
CA LEU A 667 -17.58 -1.29 16.10
C LEU A 667 -17.34 -2.70 16.65
N ARG A 668 -17.18 -3.68 15.75
CA ARG A 668 -16.79 -5.04 16.14
C ARG A 668 -15.40 -4.99 16.80
N THR A 669 -15.32 -5.58 17.98
CA THR A 669 -14.07 -5.83 18.69
C THR A 669 -13.36 -7.04 18.10
N THR A 670 -12.15 -7.35 18.57
CA THR A 670 -11.43 -8.56 18.16
C THR A 670 -11.81 -9.80 18.98
N ARG A 671 -12.80 -9.69 19.88
CA ARG A 671 -13.30 -10.77 20.73
C ARG A 671 -14.81 -10.99 20.59
N GLU A 672 -15.39 -10.70 19.43
CA GLU A 672 -16.81 -11.00 19.17
C GLU A 672 -17.02 -12.54 19.20
N PRO A 673 -17.85 -13.08 20.12
CA PRO A 673 -18.16 -14.50 20.12
C PRO A 673 -18.93 -14.87 18.85
N GLU A 674 -18.74 -16.09 18.36
CA GLU A 674 -19.45 -16.68 17.20
C GLU A 674 -19.27 -15.94 15.84
N SER A 675 -18.50 -14.86 15.78
CA SER A 675 -18.27 -14.06 14.56
C SER A 675 -17.19 -14.65 13.64
N THR A 676 -17.57 -14.98 12.41
CA THR A 676 -16.70 -15.57 11.37
C THR A 676 -16.06 -14.55 10.42
N ILE A 677 -16.02 -13.27 10.80
CA ILE A 677 -15.45 -12.17 10.01
C ILE A 677 -14.41 -11.37 10.80
N ARG A 678 -13.42 -10.83 10.09
CA ARG A 678 -12.32 -9.98 10.59
C ARG A 678 -12.76 -8.50 10.51
N PRO A 679 -12.92 -7.76 11.62
CA PRO A 679 -13.56 -6.43 11.67
C PRO A 679 -13.01 -5.36 10.71
N ILE A 680 -11.74 -5.42 10.34
CA ILE A 680 -11.08 -4.44 9.47
C ILE A 680 -10.86 -4.98 8.04
N ILE A 681 -10.71 -6.30 7.88
CA ILE A 681 -10.38 -6.93 6.59
C ILE A 681 -11.62 -7.38 5.82
N ASP A 682 -12.64 -7.91 6.50
CA ASP A 682 -13.85 -8.45 5.86
C ASP A 682 -15.03 -7.45 5.91
N ALA A 683 -14.75 -6.22 6.34
CA ALA A 683 -15.71 -5.15 6.52
C ALA A 683 -15.05 -3.76 6.41
N ASN A 684 -15.85 -2.77 6.02
CA ASN A 684 -15.43 -1.39 5.82
C ASN A 684 -16.01 -0.51 6.93
N ILE A 685 -15.19 -0.13 7.90
CA ILE A 685 -15.65 0.68 9.05
C ILE A 685 -16.07 2.10 8.64
N ARG A 686 -15.61 2.59 7.48
CA ARG A 686 -15.94 3.91 6.92
C ARG A 686 -17.04 3.88 5.85
N ALA A 687 -17.74 2.75 5.72
CA ALA A 687 -18.79 2.58 4.72
C ALA A 687 -19.88 3.66 4.82
N GLN A 688 -20.09 4.34 3.68
CA GLN A 688 -21.13 5.37 3.53
C GLN A 688 -22.52 4.73 3.42
N TRP A 689 -22.60 3.54 2.81
CA TRP A 689 -23.82 2.72 2.73
C TRP A 689 -23.62 1.40 3.49
N ASN A 690 -24.34 1.24 4.60
CA ASN A 690 -24.39 0.00 5.37
C ASN A 690 -25.74 -0.68 5.15
N ASN A 691 -25.78 -1.97 4.79
CA ASN A 691 -27.00 -2.76 4.83
C ASN A 691 -26.76 -4.11 5.52
N PRO A 692 -27.27 -4.32 6.75
CA PRO A 692 -27.09 -5.55 7.51
C PRO A 692 -27.65 -6.82 6.83
N ARG A 693 -28.47 -6.70 5.77
CA ARG A 693 -28.92 -7.85 4.96
C ARG A 693 -28.00 -8.18 3.78
N TRP A 694 -27.17 -7.25 3.30
CA TRP A 694 -26.11 -7.54 2.32
C TRP A 694 -24.89 -8.22 2.98
N ASP A 695 -24.71 -8.01 4.28
CA ASP A 695 -23.49 -8.39 4.99
C ASP A 695 -23.29 -9.91 5.19
N SER A 696 -24.31 -10.75 4.97
CA SER A 696 -24.22 -12.21 5.22
C SER A 696 -25.07 -13.10 4.28
N PRO A 697 -24.41 -13.84 3.38
CA PRO A 697 -24.80 -15.18 2.94
C PRO A 697 -24.36 -16.29 3.92
N LEU A 698 -23.54 -15.96 4.92
CA LEU A 698 -22.77 -16.89 5.76
C LEU A 698 -23.49 -17.31 7.07
N GLY A 699 -24.70 -16.78 7.33
CA GLY A 699 -25.46 -17.02 8.56
C GLY A 699 -25.03 -16.14 9.75
N VAL A 700 -24.37 -15.01 9.51
CA VAL A 700 -23.88 -14.08 10.53
C VAL A 700 -24.86 -12.91 10.67
N ASP A 701 -25.48 -12.75 11.84
CA ASP A 701 -26.45 -11.68 12.08
C ASP A 701 -25.77 -10.30 12.25
N VAL A 702 -26.31 -9.31 11.51
CA VAL A 702 -26.19 -7.84 11.66
C VAL A 702 -24.80 -7.21 11.46
N LEU A 703 -24.70 -6.30 10.47
CA LEU A 703 -23.64 -5.31 10.24
C LEU A 703 -22.19 -5.84 10.19
N ALA A 704 -21.57 -5.79 9.01
CA ALA A 704 -20.22 -6.31 8.80
C ALA A 704 -19.16 -5.61 9.70
N ALA A 705 -19.23 -4.29 9.86
CA ALA A 705 -18.29 -3.50 10.66
C ALA A 705 -18.72 -3.28 12.13
N TYR A 706 -19.99 -3.52 12.46
CA TYR A 706 -20.59 -3.15 13.75
C TYR A 706 -21.30 -4.33 14.40
N SER A 707 -21.29 -4.39 15.72
CA SER A 707 -21.99 -5.41 16.52
C SER A 707 -23.03 -4.75 17.42
N MET A 708 -24.19 -5.39 17.53
CA MET A 708 -25.21 -5.05 18.51
C MET A 708 -24.98 -5.85 19.80
N ASP A 709 -25.03 -5.19 20.96
CA ASP A 709 -24.88 -5.79 22.28
C ASP A 709 -26.27 -5.95 22.95
N PRO A 710 -26.80 -7.19 23.12
CA PRO A 710 -28.14 -7.44 23.63
C PRO A 710 -28.17 -8.02 25.06
N GLU A 711 -27.03 -8.02 25.76
CA GLU A 711 -26.78 -8.73 27.02
C GLU A 711 -26.51 -7.79 28.22
N ILE A 712 -26.71 -6.48 28.05
CA ILE A 712 -26.36 -5.41 29.01
C ILE A 712 -27.23 -5.36 30.30
N LYS A 713 -27.77 -6.50 30.74
CA LYS A 713 -28.82 -6.60 31.77
C LYS A 713 -28.35 -6.36 33.20
N GLU A 714 -27.14 -6.77 33.56
CA GLU A 714 -26.68 -6.77 34.96
C GLU A 714 -25.62 -5.70 35.27
N ASN A 715 -24.73 -5.40 34.33
CA ASN A 715 -23.54 -4.61 34.63
C ASN A 715 -23.91 -3.13 34.87
N LYS A 716 -23.63 -2.64 36.09
CA LYS A 716 -24.07 -1.31 36.51
C LYS A 716 -23.13 -0.18 36.08
N ASP A 717 -21.92 -0.55 35.68
CA ASP A 717 -20.75 0.32 35.67
C ASP A 717 -19.96 0.20 34.35
N ILE A 718 -20.62 -0.05 33.22
CA ILE A 718 -19.95 -0.04 31.89
C ILE A 718 -19.36 1.35 31.55
N ILE A 719 -19.83 2.41 32.21
CA ILE A 719 -19.08 3.67 32.32
C ILE A 719 -18.19 3.64 33.58
N GLN A 720 -17.21 2.73 33.59
CA GLN A 720 -15.94 2.95 34.28
C GLN A 720 -15.11 3.91 33.42
N SER A 721 -15.60 5.14 33.33
CA SER A 721 -14.77 6.29 33.01
C SER A 721 -13.82 6.49 34.20
N SER A 722 -12.73 5.72 34.25
CA SER A 722 -11.66 6.01 35.19
C SER A 722 -11.23 7.46 34.94
N PRO A 723 -11.23 8.34 35.96
CA PRO A 723 -10.81 9.72 35.75
C PRO A 723 -9.36 9.69 35.29
N ALA A 724 -9.09 10.31 34.15
CA ALA A 724 -7.71 10.55 33.73
C ALA A 724 -7.03 11.44 34.78
N PRO A 725 -5.72 11.28 35.02
CA PRO A 725 -4.93 12.41 35.49
C PRO A 725 -5.21 13.61 34.57
N ASP A 726 -5.46 14.77 35.15
CA ASP A 726 -5.66 16.05 34.45
C ASP A 726 -6.98 16.24 33.65
N ASN A 727 -8.11 16.12 34.38
CA ASN A 727 -9.35 16.90 34.16
C ASN A 727 -10.17 16.70 32.85
N GLN A 728 -9.86 15.75 31.98
CA GLN A 728 -10.77 15.32 30.90
C GLN A 728 -11.33 13.91 31.18
N GLU A 729 -12.59 13.69 30.84
CA GLU A 729 -13.33 12.44 31.15
C GLU A 729 -14.03 11.86 29.91
N GLY A 730 -14.30 10.55 29.96
CA GLY A 730 -15.32 9.92 29.12
C GLY A 730 -14.85 9.31 27.81
N TYR A 731 -13.63 8.77 27.72
CA TYR A 731 -13.24 7.95 26.58
C TYR A 731 -13.99 6.61 26.53
N LEU A 732 -14.20 6.07 25.32
CA LEU A 732 -14.73 4.72 25.09
C LEU A 732 -13.62 3.76 24.66
N PHE A 733 -13.62 2.57 25.25
CA PHE A 733 -12.68 1.50 24.92
C PHE A 733 -13.03 0.80 23.59
N MET A 734 -11.98 0.50 22.81
CA MET A 734 -12.00 -0.09 21.47
C MET A 734 -10.98 -1.24 21.34
N GLY A 735 -10.96 -1.92 20.19
CA GLY A 735 -9.98 -2.96 19.88
C GLY A 735 -10.31 -4.30 20.55
N GLY A 736 -9.54 -4.66 21.58
CA GLY A 736 -9.64 -5.95 22.28
C GLY A 736 -10.97 -6.20 23.01
N GLY A 737 -11.73 -5.14 23.31
CA GLY A 737 -13.00 -5.23 24.01
C GLY A 737 -13.69 -3.87 24.16
N ARG A 738 -14.81 -3.84 24.91
CA ARG A 738 -15.66 -2.65 25.10
C ARG A 738 -15.54 -2.03 26.51
N THR A 739 -14.59 -2.51 27.31
CA THR A 739 -14.38 -2.29 28.75
C THR A 739 -12.94 -1.83 29.02
N GLN A 740 -12.67 -1.28 30.21
CA GLN A 740 -11.30 -0.94 30.65
C GLN A 740 -10.42 -2.20 30.90
N GLU A 741 -11.03 -3.37 31.08
CA GLU A 741 -10.33 -4.64 31.33
C GLU A 741 -9.81 -5.28 30.04
N ASP A 742 -10.51 -5.06 28.92
CA ASP A 742 -10.26 -5.77 27.65
C ASP A 742 -9.91 -4.87 26.46
N GLY A 743 -10.25 -3.58 26.51
CA GLY A 743 -10.13 -2.62 25.41
C GLY A 743 -9.30 -1.39 25.75
N PHE A 744 -9.00 -0.59 24.73
CA PHE A 744 -8.01 0.50 24.75
C PHE A 744 -8.70 1.84 24.46
N ASP A 745 -8.34 2.91 25.17
CA ASP A 745 -8.92 4.26 24.98
C ASP A 745 -8.41 4.95 23.69
N ARG A 746 -7.24 4.52 23.21
CA ARG A 746 -6.60 4.96 21.97
C ARG A 746 -6.32 3.78 21.03
N VAL A 747 -6.79 3.87 19.79
CA VAL A 747 -6.50 2.95 18.67
C VAL A 747 -6.37 3.77 17.39
N ILE A 748 -5.33 3.59 16.59
CA ILE A 748 -5.12 4.33 15.32
C ILE A 748 -5.15 3.35 14.14
N LEU A 749 -5.85 3.72 13.07
CA LEU A 749 -6.12 2.85 11.91
C LEU A 749 -5.72 3.49 10.57
N PHE A 750 -5.75 4.81 10.47
CA PHE A 750 -5.51 5.53 9.22
C PHE A 750 -4.48 6.64 9.37
N ASP A 751 -3.61 6.74 8.38
CA ASP A 751 -2.76 7.90 8.18
C ASP A 751 -3.56 9.04 7.51
N ILE A 752 -3.09 10.27 7.70
CA ILE A 752 -3.57 11.47 7.02
C ILE A 752 -2.32 12.18 6.47
N PRO A 753 -2.22 12.39 5.15
CA PRO A 753 -0.98 12.87 4.55
C PRO A 753 -0.70 14.31 5.00
N ARG A 754 0.49 14.49 5.56
CA ARG A 754 1.05 15.78 5.98
C ARG A 754 1.97 16.39 4.91
N GLU A 755 2.36 15.57 3.92
CA GLU A 755 3.33 15.78 2.85
C GLU A 755 2.90 14.93 1.64
N ASP A 756 3.64 15.01 0.52
CA ASP A 756 3.44 14.18 -0.67
C ASP A 756 3.43 12.67 -0.39
N LEU A 757 2.64 11.94 -1.18
CA LEU A 757 2.69 10.49 -1.21
C LEU A 757 3.89 10.03 -2.04
N VAL A 758 4.79 9.27 -1.43
CA VAL A 758 5.97 8.65 -2.07
C VAL A 758 5.69 7.27 -2.65
N SER A 759 4.57 6.65 -2.28
CA SER A 759 4.17 5.31 -2.72
C SER A 759 2.66 5.19 -2.91
N LEU A 760 2.26 4.43 -3.95
CA LEU A 760 0.86 4.01 -4.15
C LEU A 760 0.30 3.26 -2.93
N GLY A 761 1.14 2.57 -2.15
CA GLY A 761 0.71 1.83 -0.97
C GLY A 761 0.06 2.72 0.10
N GLN A 762 0.47 4.00 0.19
CA GLN A 762 -0.13 4.97 1.13
C GLN A 762 -1.58 5.33 0.78
N LEU A 763 -2.06 5.00 -0.43
CA LEU A 763 -3.49 5.12 -0.77
C LEU A 763 -4.36 4.08 -0.05
N GLN A 764 -3.78 3.12 0.71
CA GLN A 764 -4.55 2.19 1.55
C GLN A 764 -5.40 2.90 2.62
N HIS A 765 -5.04 4.12 3.03
CA HIS A 765 -5.82 4.92 3.98
C HIS A 765 -6.89 5.78 3.33
N ALA A 766 -6.92 5.93 2.00
CA ALA A 766 -8.01 6.65 1.32
C ALA A 766 -9.33 5.88 1.48
N SER A 767 -10.44 6.59 1.73
CA SER A 767 -11.75 5.95 1.95
C SER A 767 -12.45 5.55 0.64
N ALA A 768 -11.77 4.76 -0.19
CA ALA A 768 -12.27 4.26 -1.47
C ALA A 768 -13.41 3.23 -1.35
N GLY A 769 -13.57 2.63 -0.15
CA GLY A 769 -14.64 1.67 0.12
C GLY A 769 -15.98 2.37 0.32
N ARG A 770 -16.99 1.93 -0.42
CA ARG A 770 -18.33 2.47 -0.45
C ARG A 770 -19.29 1.77 0.52
N PHE A 771 -19.22 0.45 0.58
CA PHE A 771 -20.20 -0.43 1.22
C PHE A 771 -19.64 -1.17 2.44
N SER A 772 -20.52 -1.56 3.38
CA SER A 772 -20.17 -2.27 4.62
C SER A 772 -19.39 -3.58 4.42
N TYR A 773 -19.66 -4.29 3.32
CA TYR A 773 -19.13 -5.62 3.02
C TYR A 773 -17.76 -5.64 2.31
N GLU A 774 -17.20 -4.47 1.99
CA GLU A 774 -15.89 -4.30 1.34
C GLU A 774 -14.76 -4.27 2.39
N PRO A 775 -13.49 -4.48 2.03
CA PRO A 775 -12.38 -4.31 2.99
C PRO A 775 -12.17 -2.84 3.39
N THR A 776 -11.73 -2.58 4.63
CA THR A 776 -11.39 -1.21 5.08
C THR A 776 -10.16 -0.64 4.37
N TYR A 777 -9.18 -1.48 4.02
CA TYR A 777 -7.99 -1.12 3.26
C TYR A 777 -8.05 -1.80 1.88
N ILE A 778 -8.44 -1.06 0.84
CA ILE A 778 -8.60 -1.62 -0.52
C ILE A 778 -7.25 -1.75 -1.24
N VAL A 779 -6.49 -0.66 -1.30
CA VAL A 779 -5.20 -0.59 -2.02
C VAL A 779 -4.14 -1.44 -1.32
N GLY A 780 -3.33 -2.15 -2.12
CA GLY A 780 -2.15 -2.91 -1.68
C GLY A 780 -2.45 -4.20 -0.94
N ASN A 781 -3.66 -4.37 -0.44
CA ASN A 781 -4.12 -5.54 0.28
C ASN A 781 -4.92 -6.46 -0.64
N SER A 782 -4.97 -7.76 -0.34
CA SER A 782 -5.34 -8.79 -1.32
C SER A 782 -6.03 -10.03 -0.74
N TYR A 783 -6.48 -9.95 0.51
CA TYR A 783 -7.32 -10.99 1.12
C TYR A 783 -8.62 -11.16 0.31
N ALA A 784 -9.02 -12.40 0.07
CA ALA A 784 -10.31 -12.70 -0.55
C ALA A 784 -11.47 -12.15 0.30
N ASN A 785 -12.41 -11.44 -0.33
CA ASN A 785 -13.66 -11.08 0.34
C ASN A 785 -14.45 -12.37 0.60
N PRO A 786 -14.81 -12.70 1.86
CA PRO A 786 -15.42 -13.99 2.18
C PRO A 786 -16.80 -14.20 1.54
N ARG A 787 -17.40 -13.17 0.94
CA ARG A 787 -18.69 -13.19 0.25
C ARG A 787 -18.57 -13.53 -1.25
N ILE A 788 -17.36 -13.67 -1.79
CA ILE A 788 -17.06 -13.96 -3.20
C ILE A 788 -16.38 -15.34 -3.29
N PRO A 789 -16.67 -16.19 -4.30
CA PRO A 789 -15.93 -17.42 -4.56
C PRO A 789 -14.44 -17.17 -4.81
N LEU A 790 -13.56 -18.11 -4.47
CA LEU A 790 -12.11 -17.92 -4.61
C LEU A 790 -11.65 -17.87 -6.08
N ASP A 791 -12.38 -18.55 -6.97
CA ASP A 791 -12.18 -18.56 -8.42
C ASP A 791 -12.82 -17.38 -9.16
N GLU A 792 -13.53 -16.48 -8.47
CA GLU A 792 -14.22 -15.33 -9.05
C GLU A 792 -13.74 -14.00 -8.44
N TRP A 793 -13.92 -12.90 -9.19
CA TRP A 793 -13.70 -11.52 -8.72
C TRP A 793 -15.02 -10.77 -8.44
N LYS A 794 -16.17 -11.43 -8.69
CA LYS A 794 -17.52 -10.91 -8.48
C LYS A 794 -18.47 -12.00 -8.00
N ASN A 795 -19.62 -11.63 -7.45
CA ASN A 795 -20.68 -12.57 -7.08
C ASN A 795 -22.07 -11.95 -7.26
N SER A 796 -22.90 -12.54 -8.11
CA SER A 796 -24.28 -12.09 -8.38
C SER A 796 -25.25 -12.64 -7.34
N ILE A 797 -25.66 -11.79 -6.39
CA ILE A 797 -26.57 -12.15 -5.30
C ILE A 797 -28.00 -11.77 -5.70
N GLN A 798 -28.95 -12.70 -5.58
CA GLN A 798 -30.38 -12.42 -5.76
C GLN A 798 -30.88 -11.52 -4.64
N ASP A 799 -31.60 -10.45 -4.97
CA ASP A 799 -32.31 -9.68 -3.96
C ASP A 799 -33.45 -10.51 -3.39
N THR A 800 -33.36 -10.78 -2.09
CA THR A 800 -34.42 -11.44 -1.31
C THR A 800 -35.07 -10.47 -0.32
N PHE A 801 -34.92 -9.16 -0.56
CA PHE A 801 -35.43 -8.08 0.29
C PHE A 801 -36.76 -7.53 -0.23
N SER A 802 -36.97 -7.55 -1.55
CA SER A 802 -38.17 -7.06 -2.27
C SER A 802 -39.43 -7.91 -2.08
N ASP A 803 -39.33 -9.25 -1.99
CA ASP A 803 -40.47 -10.19 -1.95
C ASP A 803 -41.34 -10.17 -0.66
N ASN A 804 -41.16 -9.18 0.22
CA ASN A 804 -41.75 -9.16 1.57
C ASN A 804 -43.06 -8.34 1.66
N PRO A 805 -44.23 -8.93 2.01
CA PRO A 805 -45.51 -8.21 2.02
C PRO A 805 -45.55 -7.09 3.06
N GLY A 806 -45.48 -5.83 2.59
CA GLY A 806 -45.61 -4.64 3.44
C GLY A 806 -44.49 -3.59 3.33
N MET A 807 -43.53 -3.74 2.41
CA MET A 807 -42.81 -2.57 1.88
C MET A 807 -43.56 -1.99 0.67
N PRO A 808 -43.46 -0.69 0.39
CA PRO A 808 -43.88 -0.12 -0.89
C PRO A 808 -43.07 -0.73 -2.04
N ASP A 809 -43.74 -1.04 -3.15
CA ASP A 809 -43.10 -1.57 -4.38
C ASP A 809 -41.99 -0.62 -4.90
N GLU A 810 -42.10 0.67 -4.57
CA GLU A 810 -41.17 1.76 -4.94
C GLU A 810 -39.74 1.58 -4.38
N TRP A 811 -39.54 0.74 -3.35
CA TRP A 811 -38.23 0.48 -2.75
C TRP A 811 -37.70 -0.94 -3.04
N ALA A 812 -38.42 -1.73 -3.84
CA ALA A 812 -38.05 -3.11 -4.18
C ALA A 812 -36.89 -3.18 -5.20
N ILE A 813 -35.73 -3.72 -4.79
CA ILE A 813 -34.62 -4.01 -5.71
C ILE A 813 -35.01 -5.24 -6.55
N THR A 814 -35.51 -5.00 -7.77
CA THR A 814 -36.07 -6.07 -8.61
C THR A 814 -34.95 -6.81 -9.36
N GLY A 815 -34.48 -7.95 -8.84
CA GLY A 815 -33.56 -8.87 -9.53
C GLY A 815 -32.34 -9.26 -8.69
N SER A 816 -31.19 -9.42 -9.33
CA SER A 816 -29.90 -9.64 -8.65
C SER A 816 -29.00 -8.42 -8.73
N PHE A 817 -28.14 -8.24 -7.72
CA PHE A 817 -27.07 -7.25 -7.70
C PHE A 817 -25.70 -7.94 -7.58
N ASP A 818 -24.67 -7.32 -8.14
CA ASP A 818 -23.30 -7.85 -8.09
C ASP A 818 -22.51 -7.26 -6.91
N ILE A 819 -21.81 -8.12 -6.17
CA ILE A 819 -20.73 -7.76 -5.25
C ILE A 819 -19.41 -7.95 -5.97
N TYR A 820 -18.45 -7.03 -5.76
CA TYR A 820 -17.16 -6.99 -6.45
C TYR A 820 -15.98 -7.07 -5.47
N ASP A 821 -14.86 -7.66 -5.88
CA ASP A 821 -13.63 -7.73 -5.10
C ASP A 821 -12.82 -6.43 -5.24
N ALA A 822 -13.19 -5.40 -4.46
CA ALA A 822 -12.58 -4.08 -4.52
C ALA A 822 -11.04 -4.12 -4.52
N SER A 823 -10.43 -4.88 -3.60
CA SER A 823 -8.98 -5.01 -3.49
C SER A 823 -8.36 -5.59 -4.75
N TYR A 824 -8.89 -6.72 -5.25
CA TYR A 824 -8.40 -7.31 -6.50
C TYR A 824 -8.44 -6.30 -7.66
N LEU A 825 -9.58 -5.65 -7.84
CA LEU A 825 -9.88 -4.80 -8.98
C LEU A 825 -9.07 -3.48 -8.98
N VAL A 826 -8.87 -2.88 -7.80
CA VAL A 826 -8.04 -1.67 -7.67
C VAL A 826 -6.56 -1.98 -7.90
N ASN A 827 -6.04 -3.04 -7.29
CA ASN A 827 -4.65 -3.46 -7.47
C ASN A 827 -4.34 -3.81 -8.94
N GLU A 828 -5.30 -4.41 -9.64
CA GLU A 828 -5.16 -4.82 -11.05
C GLU A 828 -4.90 -3.62 -11.99
N GLU A 829 -5.42 -2.43 -11.68
CA GLU A 829 -5.25 -1.21 -12.49
C GLU A 829 -4.07 -0.34 -12.02
N ILE A 830 -3.89 -0.12 -10.70
CA ILE A 830 -2.98 0.94 -10.23
C ILE A 830 -1.49 0.56 -10.29
N TRP A 831 -1.13 -0.69 -9.97
CA TRP A 831 0.26 -1.06 -9.68
C TRP A 831 1.19 -1.03 -10.90
N ASP A 832 0.65 -1.30 -12.08
CA ASP A 832 1.41 -1.35 -13.32
C ASP A 832 1.40 -0.03 -14.09
N SER A 833 0.27 0.69 -14.13
CA SER A 833 0.12 1.90 -14.97
C SER A 833 0.50 3.23 -14.31
N TYR A 834 0.65 3.30 -12.98
CA TYR A 834 0.83 4.58 -12.27
C TYR A 834 2.04 4.59 -11.34
N ILE A 835 2.43 5.79 -10.89
CA ILE A 835 3.47 6.05 -9.88
C ILE A 835 3.26 7.45 -9.27
N PHE A 836 3.80 7.72 -8.07
CA PHE A 836 4.08 9.08 -7.62
C PHE A 836 5.57 9.35 -7.83
N THR A 837 5.96 10.21 -8.78
CA THR A 837 7.38 10.58 -8.96
C THR A 837 7.93 11.44 -7.83
N THR A 838 7.07 12.16 -7.09
CA THR A 838 7.46 13.19 -6.11
C THR A 838 8.35 14.29 -6.69
N ILE A 839 8.27 14.53 -8.00
CA ILE A 839 8.90 15.70 -8.61
C ILE A 839 8.14 16.94 -8.11
N PRO A 840 8.81 17.92 -7.48
CA PRO A 840 8.13 19.02 -6.81
C PRO A 840 7.28 19.85 -7.76
N GLN A 841 6.01 20.05 -7.37
CA GLN A 841 5.06 20.80 -8.18
C GLN A 841 5.03 22.29 -7.80
N ALA A 842 4.31 23.10 -8.57
CA ALA A 842 4.53 24.53 -8.57
C ALA A 842 4.01 25.29 -7.34
N ASN A 843 3.07 24.73 -6.57
CA ASN A 843 2.26 25.45 -5.57
C ASN A 843 1.77 24.57 -4.40
N ASP A 844 2.69 24.02 -3.60
CA ASP A 844 2.37 23.32 -2.32
C ASP A 844 1.86 24.24 -1.19
N ASN A 845 1.69 25.54 -1.48
CA ASN A 845 1.46 26.63 -0.52
C ASN A 845 0.41 26.32 0.58
N ASN A 846 0.88 25.93 1.76
CA ASN A 846 0.08 25.94 2.99
C ASN A 846 0.63 27.00 3.96
N THR A 847 0.40 28.29 3.63
CA THR A 847 0.78 29.42 4.48
C THR A 847 -0.17 29.59 5.69
N ALA A 848 -0.34 28.52 6.48
CA ALA A 848 -0.85 28.62 7.83
C ALA A 848 0.21 29.25 8.76
N ALA A 849 -0.22 29.77 9.92
CA ALA A 849 0.63 30.51 10.85
C ALA A 849 1.64 29.61 11.59
N GLY A 850 2.73 29.24 10.89
CA GLY A 850 3.82 28.41 11.43
C GLY A 850 5.18 28.65 10.75
N GLY A 851 5.19 29.08 9.48
CA GLY A 851 6.36 29.73 8.89
C GLY A 851 7.55 28.82 8.52
N LYS A 852 7.35 27.51 8.32
CA LYS A 852 8.18 26.82 7.32
C LYS A 852 7.92 27.53 5.99
N ALA A 853 8.96 28.14 5.41
CA ALA A 853 8.90 28.63 4.04
C ALA A 853 8.90 27.43 3.09
N GLU A 854 8.26 27.57 1.93
CA GLU A 854 8.32 26.60 0.85
C GLU A 854 9.77 26.13 0.63
N PRO A 855 10.04 24.82 0.50
CA PRO A 855 11.35 24.36 0.07
C PRO A 855 11.64 24.97 -1.31
N THR A 856 12.70 25.76 -1.41
CA THR A 856 13.14 26.30 -2.71
C THR A 856 13.80 25.16 -3.48
N TRP A 857 12.98 24.37 -4.16
CA TRP A 857 13.40 23.24 -5.01
C TRP A 857 14.28 23.74 -6.15
N ASP A 858 15.56 23.37 -6.10
CA ASP A 858 16.54 23.70 -7.13
C ASP A 858 16.71 22.47 -8.04
N TYR A 859 16.21 22.56 -9.27
CA TYR A 859 16.19 21.46 -10.23
C TYR A 859 17.61 21.08 -10.69
N GLU A 860 18.54 22.04 -10.72
CA GLU A 860 19.96 21.77 -10.98
C GLU A 860 20.58 21.05 -9.78
N ALA A 861 20.27 21.49 -8.55
CA ALA A 861 20.74 20.83 -7.33
C ALA A 861 20.22 19.38 -7.18
N LEU A 862 18.99 19.12 -7.62
CA LEU A 862 18.41 17.78 -7.74
C LEU A 862 19.16 16.92 -8.77
N LEU A 863 19.46 17.47 -9.95
CA LEU A 863 20.18 16.78 -11.02
C LEU A 863 21.64 16.45 -10.66
N ASP A 864 22.34 17.40 -10.03
CA ASP A 864 23.68 17.22 -9.44
C ASP A 864 23.68 16.37 -8.16
N ARG A 865 22.49 15.96 -7.67
CA ARG A 865 22.27 15.16 -6.44
C ARG A 865 22.84 15.77 -5.16
N THR A 866 22.83 17.10 -5.10
CA THR A 866 23.13 17.88 -3.88
C THR A 866 21.86 18.18 -3.08
N GLN A 867 20.71 18.18 -3.74
CA GLN A 867 19.38 17.99 -3.17
C GLN A 867 18.85 16.61 -3.61
N PHE A 868 17.87 16.06 -2.90
CA PHE A 868 17.16 14.82 -3.26
C PHE A 868 15.65 15.06 -3.38
N LEU A 869 14.97 14.22 -4.16
CA LEU A 869 13.50 14.15 -4.16
C LEU A 869 13.00 13.54 -2.83
N PRO A 870 11.72 13.77 -2.44
CA PRO A 870 11.10 13.14 -1.26
C PRO A 870 11.20 11.60 -1.24
N ASN A 871 11.29 10.99 -2.43
CA ASN A 871 11.84 9.67 -2.62
C ASN A 871 13.34 9.75 -3.03
N PRO A 872 14.31 9.62 -2.11
CA PRO A 872 15.73 9.84 -2.41
C PRO A 872 16.38 8.70 -3.22
N ARG A 873 15.63 7.62 -3.48
CA ARG A 873 16.00 6.52 -4.40
C ARG A 873 15.55 6.79 -5.84
N PHE A 874 14.75 7.85 -6.07
CA PHE A 874 14.44 8.33 -7.41
C PHE A 874 15.52 9.33 -7.85
N ILE A 875 16.29 8.93 -8.86
CA ILE A 875 17.40 9.69 -9.42
C ILE A 875 16.88 10.53 -10.59
N PRO A 876 16.97 11.87 -10.54
CA PRO A 876 16.75 12.74 -11.69
C PRO A 876 17.60 12.36 -12.91
N TYR A 877 16.98 12.40 -14.10
CA TYR A 877 17.58 12.00 -15.36
C TYR A 877 17.11 12.87 -16.52
N GLU A 878 18.02 13.20 -17.44
CA GLU A 878 17.72 13.90 -18.69
C GLU A 878 17.71 12.92 -19.89
N PRO A 879 16.53 12.55 -20.42
CA PRO A 879 16.44 11.79 -21.66
C PRO A 879 16.75 12.68 -22.87
N VAL A 880 17.31 12.07 -23.92
CA VAL A 880 17.86 12.76 -25.10
C VAL A 880 16.79 13.62 -25.80
N GLY A 881 16.95 14.95 -25.69
CA GLY A 881 16.07 15.94 -26.31
C GLY A 881 14.94 16.46 -25.40
N SER A 882 14.98 16.14 -24.11
CA SER A 882 14.21 16.77 -23.03
C SER A 882 15.18 17.31 -21.96
N THR A 883 14.68 17.97 -20.91
CA THR A 883 15.48 18.49 -19.79
C THR A 883 14.82 18.26 -18.43
N PHE A 884 15.62 18.15 -17.37
CA PHE A 884 15.11 18.09 -15.99
C PHE A 884 14.80 19.50 -15.46
N SER A 885 13.87 20.20 -16.12
CA SER A 885 13.52 21.60 -15.81
C SER A 885 12.08 21.74 -15.31
N LYS A 886 11.79 22.79 -14.54
CA LYS A 886 10.43 23.07 -14.05
C LYS A 886 9.46 23.26 -15.23
N GLU A 887 9.90 23.99 -16.26
CA GLU A 887 9.16 24.25 -17.49
C GLU A 887 8.76 22.97 -18.25
N THR A 888 9.50 21.87 -18.09
CA THR A 888 9.14 20.56 -18.65
C THR A 888 8.31 19.74 -17.66
N LEU A 889 8.73 19.66 -16.40
CA LEU A 889 8.21 18.68 -15.44
C LEU A 889 6.93 19.12 -14.72
N THR A 890 6.55 20.40 -14.86
CA THR A 890 5.23 20.93 -14.50
C THR A 890 4.47 21.44 -15.74
N ASP A 891 4.69 20.84 -16.91
CA ASP A 891 3.88 21.10 -18.12
C ASP A 891 2.50 20.44 -17.97
N HIS A 892 1.45 21.26 -17.83
CA HIS A 892 0.11 20.77 -17.53
C HIS A 892 -0.53 19.99 -18.68
N ASP A 893 -0.14 20.24 -19.94
CA ASP A 893 -0.69 19.57 -21.13
C ASP A 893 -0.20 18.10 -21.24
N ARG A 894 0.96 17.75 -20.67
CA ARG A 894 1.64 16.46 -20.94
C ARG A 894 2.51 15.84 -19.85
N ALA A 895 2.93 16.55 -18.81
CA ALA A 895 3.99 16.04 -17.93
C ALA A 895 3.64 14.74 -17.19
N VAL A 896 2.35 14.52 -16.91
CA VAL A 896 1.82 13.25 -16.37
C VAL A 896 2.22 12.00 -17.17
N TYR A 897 2.44 12.12 -18.49
CA TYR A 897 2.81 11.02 -19.38
C TYR A 897 4.33 10.80 -19.49
N HIS A 898 5.16 11.77 -19.11
CA HIS A 898 6.62 11.71 -19.33
C HIS A 898 7.51 11.94 -18.10
N ASN A 899 6.97 12.38 -16.96
CA ASN A 899 7.76 12.60 -15.74
C ASN A 899 8.47 11.32 -15.25
N ALA A 900 7.82 10.17 -15.38
CA ALA A 900 8.41 8.85 -15.13
C ALA A 900 9.62 8.53 -16.04
N GLY A 901 9.80 9.23 -17.16
CA GLY A 901 10.95 9.10 -18.07
C GLY A 901 12.13 10.00 -17.70
N HIS A 902 11.93 10.91 -16.74
CA HIS A 902 12.95 11.83 -16.20
C HIS A 902 13.49 11.34 -14.85
N VAL A 903 13.21 10.09 -14.49
CA VAL A 903 13.61 9.44 -13.23
C VAL A 903 14.14 8.03 -13.49
N LEU A 904 15.20 7.64 -12.77
CA LEU A 904 15.70 6.28 -12.65
C LEU A 904 15.49 5.76 -11.23
N VAL A 905 15.17 4.47 -11.08
CA VAL A 905 14.89 3.82 -9.79
C VAL A 905 16.17 3.16 -9.22
N ASP A 906 16.73 3.69 -8.14
CA ASP A 906 18.01 3.25 -7.55
C ASP A 906 17.88 2.02 -6.64
N GLY A 907 18.42 0.89 -7.07
CA GLY A 907 18.22 -0.40 -6.41
C GLY A 907 16.89 -1.05 -6.77
N ALA A 908 16.43 -0.87 -8.01
CA ALA A 908 15.22 -1.53 -8.52
C ALA A 908 15.32 -3.05 -8.37
N PHE A 909 14.25 -3.66 -7.85
CA PHE A 909 14.20 -5.05 -7.43
C PHE A 909 13.07 -5.80 -8.12
N ASN A 910 13.41 -6.90 -8.80
CA ASN A 910 12.49 -7.70 -9.56
C ASN A 910 11.86 -8.80 -8.67
N VAL A 911 10.56 -8.71 -8.45
CA VAL A 911 9.79 -9.60 -7.54
C VAL A 911 9.74 -11.05 -8.00
N ASN A 912 10.15 -11.36 -9.24
CA ASN A 912 10.35 -12.73 -9.71
C ASN A 912 11.65 -13.37 -9.18
N SER A 913 12.36 -12.76 -8.23
CA SER A 913 13.58 -13.32 -7.66
C SER A 913 13.30 -14.55 -6.78
N SER A 914 13.92 -15.68 -7.12
CA SER A 914 14.00 -16.86 -6.26
C SER A 914 15.14 -16.81 -5.23
N SER A 915 15.80 -15.65 -5.08
CA SER A 915 16.95 -15.47 -4.18
C SER A 915 16.52 -15.03 -2.79
N VAL A 916 16.58 -15.94 -1.81
CA VAL A 916 16.24 -15.62 -0.41
C VAL A 916 17.15 -14.52 0.14
N ASP A 917 18.46 -14.60 -0.12
CA ASP A 917 19.43 -13.60 0.31
C ASP A 917 19.12 -12.19 -0.21
N ALA A 918 18.50 -12.09 -1.38
CA ALA A 918 18.09 -10.82 -1.97
C ALA A 918 16.82 -10.27 -1.31
N TRP A 919 15.81 -11.13 -1.10
CA TRP A 919 14.59 -10.75 -0.37
C TRP A 919 14.88 -10.36 1.09
N GLU A 920 15.78 -11.08 1.77
CA GLU A 920 16.25 -10.77 3.13
C GLU A 920 16.86 -9.35 3.19
N ALA A 921 17.72 -9.01 2.25
CA ALA A 921 18.34 -7.69 2.18
C ALA A 921 17.35 -6.58 1.76
N PHE A 922 16.42 -6.86 0.84
CA PHE A 922 15.40 -5.92 0.39
C PHE A 922 14.40 -5.58 1.51
N LEU A 923 13.92 -6.60 2.23
CA LEU A 923 13.10 -6.43 3.43
C LEU A 923 13.86 -5.71 4.56
N SER A 924 15.16 -5.99 4.73
CA SER A 924 16.03 -5.28 5.68
C SER A 924 16.26 -3.81 5.35
N GLY A 925 15.69 -3.30 4.25
CA GLY A 925 15.81 -1.93 3.81
C GLY A 925 15.34 -0.87 4.82
N THR A 926 14.46 -1.19 5.78
CA THR A 926 13.99 -0.23 6.81
C THR A 926 14.75 -0.31 8.15
N LEU A 927 15.74 -1.20 8.26
CA LEU A 927 16.55 -1.40 9.48
C LEU A 927 17.29 -0.11 9.89
N ASN A 928 17.24 0.28 11.17
CA ASN A 928 17.83 1.51 11.72
C ASN A 928 17.32 2.84 11.11
N LEU A 929 16.24 2.83 10.30
CA LEU A 929 15.56 4.06 9.89
C LEU A 929 14.95 4.72 11.16
N PRO A 930 14.80 6.05 11.27
CA PRO A 930 14.02 6.69 12.34
C PRO A 930 12.50 6.48 12.20
N ILE A 931 11.74 6.61 13.29
CA ILE A 931 10.27 6.77 13.27
C ILE A 931 9.86 8.20 13.64
N GLU A 932 8.85 8.76 12.97
CA GLU A 932 8.24 10.04 13.36
C GLU A 932 7.37 9.81 14.61
N LYS A 933 7.69 10.50 15.71
CA LYS A 933 6.93 10.41 16.96
C LYS A 933 5.95 11.56 17.12
N THR A 934 4.77 11.26 17.65
CA THR A 934 3.73 12.24 17.99
C THR A 934 3.35 12.25 19.46
N ASP A 935 3.05 13.43 19.98
CA ASP A 935 2.51 13.59 21.34
C ASP A 935 1.01 13.24 21.44
N ASN A 936 0.47 13.34 22.66
CA ASN A 936 -0.94 13.06 22.94
C ASN A 936 -1.96 13.85 22.12
N PHE A 937 -1.58 14.95 21.47
CA PHE A 937 -2.45 15.80 20.67
C PHE A 937 -2.21 15.66 19.15
N GLY A 938 -1.06 15.12 18.73
CA GLY A 938 -0.70 14.87 17.33
C GLY A 938 0.48 15.68 16.80
N MET A 939 1.09 16.52 17.65
CA MET A 939 2.30 17.28 17.31
C MET A 939 3.48 16.35 17.08
N ILE A 940 4.27 16.59 16.03
CA ILE A 940 5.53 15.89 15.81
C ILE A 940 6.52 16.34 16.88
N THR A 941 6.99 15.41 17.72
CA THR A 941 7.93 15.70 18.81
C THR A 941 9.39 15.46 18.41
N GLY A 942 9.62 14.64 17.38
CA GLY A 942 10.94 14.31 16.88
C GLY A 942 10.99 12.92 16.28
N PHE A 943 12.17 12.31 16.35
CA PHE A 943 12.46 11.00 15.77
C PHE A 943 13.13 10.07 16.77
N ASP A 944 12.55 8.88 16.95
CA ASP A 944 13.17 7.81 17.71
C ASP A 944 13.94 6.85 16.78
N ALA A 945 15.07 6.34 17.27
CA ALA A 945 15.80 5.25 16.63
C ALA A 945 15.16 3.90 16.98
N VAL A 946 15.20 2.95 16.05
CA VAL A 946 14.59 1.62 16.19
C VAL A 946 15.57 0.57 15.67
N GLU A 947 15.78 -0.51 16.43
CA GLU A 947 16.86 -1.48 16.18
C GLU A 947 16.46 -2.60 15.20
N GLY A 948 15.17 -2.87 15.02
CA GLY A 948 14.63 -3.90 14.11
C GLY A 948 14.12 -3.41 12.76
N VAL A 949 13.79 -4.37 11.90
CA VAL A 949 13.13 -4.14 10.59
C VAL A 949 11.64 -3.94 10.83
N ARG A 950 10.99 -3.02 10.11
CA ARG A 950 9.59 -2.67 10.40
C ARG A 950 8.86 -2.03 9.23
N PHE A 951 7.53 -2.09 9.33
CA PHE A 951 6.58 -1.60 8.34
C PHE A 951 5.35 -1.01 9.09
N PRO A 952 5.48 0.17 9.74
CA PRO A 952 4.39 0.74 10.54
C PRO A 952 3.25 1.23 9.64
N ARG A 953 2.00 0.92 9.98
CA ARG A 953 0.83 1.27 9.13
C ARG A 953 0.60 2.78 8.99
N VAL A 954 1.06 3.59 9.93
CA VAL A 954 0.96 5.05 9.87
C VAL A 954 2.34 5.66 10.06
N LYS A 955 2.63 6.74 9.33
CA LYS A 955 3.89 7.51 9.37
C LYS A 955 4.18 8.03 10.78
N SER A 956 3.22 8.77 11.33
CA SER A 956 3.32 9.43 12.63
C SER A 956 2.82 8.51 13.75
N LEU A 957 3.71 8.11 14.66
CA LEU A 957 3.48 7.04 15.64
C LEU A 957 3.38 7.53 17.08
N TYR A 958 2.58 6.79 17.87
CA TYR A 958 2.38 7.04 19.29
C TYR A 958 3.16 6.05 20.14
N GLY A 959 2.78 4.78 20.04
CA GLY A 959 3.45 3.65 20.69
C GLY A 959 4.79 3.32 20.06
N ASP A 960 5.45 2.34 20.65
CA ASP A 960 6.77 1.86 20.22
C ASP A 960 6.65 0.60 19.34
N GLY A 961 7.79 0.02 18.99
CA GLY A 961 7.83 -1.27 18.32
C GLY A 961 7.42 -2.43 19.21
N MET A 962 7.24 -3.60 18.59
CA MET A 962 6.80 -4.82 19.24
C MET A 962 7.38 -6.07 18.58
N GLU A 963 8.20 -6.80 19.33
CA GLU A 963 8.70 -8.13 19.01
C GLU A 963 7.66 -9.24 19.23
N SER A 964 7.89 -10.42 18.65
CA SER A 964 7.03 -11.59 18.82
C SER A 964 7.03 -12.12 20.27
N GLY A 965 5.91 -11.88 20.96
CA GLY A 965 5.67 -12.33 22.34
C GLY A 965 5.56 -11.18 23.34
N GLY A 966 6.14 -10.01 23.05
CA GLY A 966 6.11 -8.81 23.90
C GLY A 966 4.84 -7.97 23.80
N LEU A 967 3.68 -8.62 23.61
CA LEU A 967 2.44 -7.94 23.21
C LEU A 967 1.87 -7.07 24.35
N ASN A 968 1.67 -5.79 24.05
CA ASN A 968 1.16 -4.76 24.96
C ASN A 968 0.25 -3.77 24.20
N GLU A 969 0.02 -2.59 24.76
CA GLU A 969 -0.76 -1.51 24.14
C GLU A 969 -0.26 -1.05 22.75
N ASN A 970 1.03 -1.26 22.42
CA ASN A 970 1.59 -0.96 21.11
C ASN A 970 0.90 -1.73 19.96
N TYR A 971 0.10 -2.77 20.23
CA TYR A 971 -0.69 -3.46 19.20
C TYR A 971 -1.69 -2.53 18.48
N TRP A 972 -2.12 -1.46 19.16
CA TRP A 972 -3.18 -0.56 18.73
C TRP A 972 -2.71 0.86 18.36
N MET A 973 -1.50 1.22 18.77
CA MET A 973 -0.94 2.59 18.65
C MET A 973 0.55 2.64 18.28
N GLY A 974 1.23 1.49 18.24
CA GLY A 974 2.61 1.32 17.79
C GLY A 974 2.68 0.47 16.51
N PHE A 975 3.68 -0.40 16.40
CA PHE A 975 3.91 -1.22 15.20
C PHE A 975 4.60 -2.55 15.49
N ARG A 976 4.56 -3.47 14.52
CA ARG A 976 5.28 -4.75 14.56
C ARG A 976 6.75 -4.56 14.15
N GLU A 977 7.67 -4.99 15.00
CA GLU A 977 9.13 -4.90 14.82
C GLU A 977 9.74 -6.29 14.64
N LEU A 978 10.35 -6.54 13.49
CA LEU A 978 10.84 -7.84 13.06
C LEU A 978 12.32 -8.01 13.40
N SER A 979 12.63 -9.11 14.07
CA SER A 979 14.00 -9.58 14.25
C SER A 979 14.60 -10.07 12.92
N PRO A 980 15.93 -10.06 12.74
CA PRO A 980 16.57 -10.57 11.52
C PRO A 980 16.18 -12.02 11.17
N ALA A 981 15.91 -12.86 12.18
CA ALA A 981 15.45 -14.24 12.00
C ALA A 981 14.03 -14.33 11.42
N GLU A 982 13.14 -13.39 11.75
CA GLU A 982 11.79 -13.31 11.19
C GLU A 982 11.80 -12.71 9.78
N VAL A 983 12.67 -11.73 9.52
CA VAL A 983 12.92 -11.19 8.17
C VAL A 983 13.45 -12.29 7.24
N ARG A 984 14.37 -13.13 7.73
CA ARG A 984 14.86 -14.30 6.99
C ARG A 984 13.76 -15.31 6.70
N GLN A 985 12.92 -15.65 7.68
CA GLN A 985 11.77 -16.56 7.49
C GLN A 985 10.76 -16.00 6.49
N LEU A 986 10.47 -14.69 6.55
CA LEU A 986 9.59 -14.02 5.59
C LEU A 986 10.18 -14.06 4.18
N ALA A 987 11.49 -13.83 4.02
CA ALA A 987 12.17 -13.97 2.73
C ALA A 987 12.11 -15.40 2.17
N GLU A 988 12.22 -16.42 3.03
CA GLU A 988 12.09 -17.83 2.64
C GLU A 988 10.65 -18.16 2.19
N ALA A 989 9.64 -17.67 2.91
CA ALA A 989 8.23 -17.83 2.56
C ALA A 989 7.86 -17.09 1.26
N ILE A 990 8.36 -15.87 1.03
CA ILE A 990 8.15 -15.15 -0.24
C ILE A 990 8.75 -15.93 -1.41
N VAL A 991 9.94 -16.53 -1.24
CA VAL A 991 10.56 -17.35 -2.31
C VAL A 991 9.78 -18.64 -2.59
N VAL A 992 9.04 -19.20 -1.62
CA VAL A 992 8.06 -20.28 -1.88
C VAL A 992 6.89 -19.75 -2.71
N GLU A 993 6.24 -18.66 -2.28
CA GLU A 993 5.11 -18.05 -3.00
C GLU A 993 5.49 -17.62 -4.43
N VAL A 994 6.72 -17.13 -4.65
CA VAL A 994 7.27 -16.82 -5.98
C VAL A 994 7.40 -18.07 -6.87
N LYS A 995 7.76 -19.24 -6.30
CA LYS A 995 7.88 -20.50 -7.05
C LYS A 995 6.54 -21.16 -7.33
N GLU A 996 5.59 -21.08 -6.41
CA GLU A 996 4.24 -21.67 -6.57
C GLU A 996 3.31 -20.79 -7.44
N ARG A 997 3.49 -19.46 -7.41
CA ARG A 997 2.67 -18.54 -8.22
C ARG A 997 3.33 -18.11 -9.53
N GLY A 998 4.65 -18.13 -9.61
CA GLY A 998 5.41 -17.46 -10.67
C GLY A 998 5.25 -18.06 -12.07
N PRO A 999 5.72 -17.34 -13.09
CA PRO A 999 6.23 -15.96 -13.02
C PRO A 999 5.09 -14.94 -12.94
N PHE A 1000 5.29 -13.84 -12.21
CA PHE A 1000 4.37 -12.70 -12.22
C PHE A 1000 4.65 -11.82 -13.44
N ARG A 1001 3.61 -11.55 -14.25
CA ARG A 1001 3.68 -10.71 -15.46
C ARG A 1001 3.51 -9.23 -15.18
N SER A 1002 2.95 -8.89 -14.03
CA SER A 1002 2.61 -7.53 -13.61
C SER A 1002 2.71 -7.42 -12.08
N LEU A 1003 2.92 -6.21 -11.56
CA LEU A 1003 2.91 -5.95 -10.12
C LEU A 1003 1.50 -6.17 -9.53
N GLY A 1004 0.44 -5.86 -10.27
CA GLY A 1004 -0.93 -6.23 -9.91
C GLY A 1004 -1.10 -7.75 -9.71
N GLU A 1005 -0.49 -8.59 -10.56
CA GLU A 1005 -0.51 -10.06 -10.42
C GLU A 1005 0.30 -10.56 -9.21
N PHE A 1006 1.35 -9.85 -8.80
CA PHE A 1006 2.13 -10.14 -7.58
C PHE A 1006 1.37 -9.75 -6.29
N VAL A 1007 0.74 -8.58 -6.31
CA VAL A 1007 -0.05 -8.05 -5.19
C VAL A 1007 -1.32 -8.87 -4.98
N ASN A 1008 -2.00 -9.32 -6.04
CA ASN A 1008 -3.29 -9.99 -5.93
C ASN A 1008 -3.25 -11.48 -5.58
N ARG A 1009 -4.37 -11.95 -5.02
CA ARG A 1009 -4.73 -13.38 -4.96
C ARG A 1009 -4.96 -13.93 -6.38
N LYS A 1010 -4.67 -15.21 -6.62
CA LYS A 1010 -5.04 -15.87 -7.89
C LYS A 1010 -6.55 -16.16 -7.90
N LEU A 1011 -7.20 -16.05 -9.05
CA LEU A 1011 -8.61 -16.43 -9.18
C LEU A 1011 -8.71 -17.95 -9.38
N VAL A 1012 -8.52 -18.71 -8.29
CA VAL A 1012 -8.54 -20.17 -8.25
C VAL A 1012 -9.08 -20.68 -6.91
N ASN A 1013 -9.78 -21.82 -6.93
CA ASN A 1013 -10.13 -22.55 -5.71
C ASN A 1013 -8.90 -23.20 -5.08
N GLY A 1014 -8.44 -22.67 -3.95
CA GLY A 1014 -7.27 -23.15 -3.20
C GLY A 1014 -6.65 -22.03 -2.35
N ASP A 1015 -5.55 -22.32 -1.66
CA ASP A 1015 -4.91 -21.35 -0.75
C ASP A 1015 -4.34 -20.13 -1.50
N LEU A 1016 -3.80 -20.32 -2.73
CA LEU A 1016 -3.37 -19.25 -3.62
C LEU A 1016 -4.48 -18.23 -3.96
N GLY A 1017 -5.76 -18.61 -3.78
CA GLY A 1017 -6.91 -17.75 -4.02
C GLY A 1017 -7.40 -16.97 -2.80
N LYS A 1018 -6.88 -17.25 -1.59
CA LYS A 1018 -7.31 -16.60 -0.34
C LYS A 1018 -6.58 -15.27 -0.05
N ALA A 1019 -5.36 -15.12 -0.59
CA ALA A 1019 -4.52 -13.93 -0.40
C ALA A 1019 -3.46 -13.82 -1.51
N GLY A 1020 -2.89 -12.63 -1.71
CA GLY A 1020 -1.72 -12.40 -2.58
C GLY A 1020 -0.40 -12.91 -2.00
N ALA A 1021 0.69 -12.80 -2.77
CA ALA A 1021 1.96 -13.47 -2.48
C ALA A 1021 2.61 -13.03 -1.16
N LEU A 1022 2.75 -11.71 -0.93
CA LEU A 1022 3.34 -11.19 0.31
C LEU A 1022 2.45 -11.46 1.53
N GLN A 1023 1.11 -11.34 1.40
CA GLN A 1023 0.20 -11.60 2.52
C GLN A 1023 0.19 -13.08 2.93
N ALA A 1024 0.25 -14.00 1.97
CA ALA A 1024 0.36 -15.43 2.26
C ALA A 1024 1.70 -15.76 2.96
N ALA A 1025 2.81 -15.19 2.50
CA ALA A 1025 4.11 -15.33 3.16
C ALA A 1025 4.13 -14.74 4.59
N LEU A 1026 3.49 -13.59 4.82
CA LEU A 1026 3.31 -13.00 6.15
C LEU A 1026 2.48 -13.91 7.07
N ASP A 1027 1.37 -14.45 6.57
CA ASP A 1027 0.45 -15.29 7.34
C ASP A 1027 1.02 -16.67 7.66
N ALA A 1028 1.93 -17.19 6.82
CA ALA A 1028 2.74 -18.37 7.13
C ALA A 1028 3.80 -18.12 8.22
N THR A 1029 4.27 -16.87 8.38
CA THR A 1029 5.44 -16.51 9.22
C THR A 1029 5.12 -15.47 10.30
N VAL A 1030 5.31 -14.18 10.01
CA VAL A 1030 5.26 -13.05 10.96
C VAL A 1030 3.91 -12.93 11.69
N ASN A 1031 2.81 -13.24 11.00
CA ASN A 1031 1.44 -13.13 11.50
C ASN A 1031 0.92 -14.46 12.10
N ASN A 1032 1.74 -15.52 12.13
CA ASN A 1032 1.28 -16.88 12.44
C ASN A 1032 0.92 -17.04 13.94
N VAL A 1033 -0.37 -16.96 14.24
CA VAL A 1033 -0.93 -17.12 15.60
C VAL A 1033 -0.98 -18.61 15.97
N SER A 1034 0.10 -19.13 16.56
CA SER A 1034 0.04 -20.44 17.21
C SER A 1034 -0.96 -20.44 18.38
N GLU A 1035 -1.62 -21.57 18.64
CA GLU A 1035 -2.67 -21.69 19.69
C GLU A 1035 -2.18 -21.35 21.11
N ASN A 1036 -0.86 -21.37 21.35
CA ASN A 1036 -0.24 -21.01 22.63
C ASN A 1036 0.38 -19.60 22.62
N SER A 1037 0.23 -18.83 21.53
CA SER A 1037 0.76 -17.48 21.42
C SER A 1037 -0.07 -16.47 22.20
N SER A 1038 0.59 -15.42 22.69
CA SER A 1038 -0.07 -14.28 23.32
C SER A 1038 -1.03 -13.54 22.37
N LEU A 1039 -0.88 -13.67 21.03
CA LEU A 1039 -1.76 -13.03 20.04
C LEU A 1039 -3.21 -13.54 20.15
N ALA A 1040 -3.41 -14.80 20.56
CA ALA A 1040 -4.73 -15.36 20.79
C ALA A 1040 -5.51 -14.66 21.92
N MET A 1041 -4.85 -13.94 22.85
CA MET A 1041 -5.56 -13.14 23.85
C MET A 1041 -6.16 -11.84 23.28
N PHE A 1042 -5.71 -11.41 22.09
CA PHE A 1042 -6.18 -10.21 21.40
C PHE A 1042 -7.06 -10.53 20.19
N GLY A 1043 -7.42 -11.79 19.94
CA GLY A 1043 -8.22 -12.16 18.78
C GLY A 1043 -8.86 -13.54 18.87
N ASN A 1044 -10.19 -13.61 18.79
CA ASN A 1044 -10.89 -14.87 18.56
C ASN A 1044 -10.46 -15.45 17.20
N ALA A 1045 -10.24 -16.77 17.12
CA ALA A 1045 -9.92 -17.46 15.87
C ALA A 1045 -11.11 -17.40 14.88
N VAL A 1046 -10.81 -17.18 13.60
CA VAL A 1046 -11.82 -17.07 12.53
C VAL A 1046 -11.81 -18.31 11.64
N THR A 1047 -12.98 -18.81 11.27
CA THR A 1047 -13.13 -19.97 10.38
C THR A 1047 -14.08 -19.66 9.22
N GLY A 1048 -13.63 -19.90 7.98
CA GLY A 1048 -14.43 -19.78 6.77
C GLY A 1048 -13.69 -20.40 5.58
N THR A 1049 -14.40 -20.86 4.55
CA THR A 1049 -13.81 -21.52 3.37
C THR A 1049 -12.86 -20.61 2.59
N HIS A 1050 -13.13 -19.31 2.58
CA HIS A 1050 -12.40 -18.31 1.81
C HIS A 1050 -11.31 -17.59 2.63
N ILE A 1051 -11.23 -17.87 3.93
CA ILE A 1051 -10.33 -17.18 4.87
C ILE A 1051 -9.09 -18.08 5.10
N PRO A 1052 -7.87 -17.52 5.19
CA PRO A 1052 -6.69 -18.30 5.57
C PRO A 1052 -6.83 -18.98 6.93
N SER A 1053 -6.22 -20.15 7.07
CA SER A 1053 -6.23 -20.90 8.33
C SER A 1053 -5.33 -20.24 9.37
N GLY A 1054 -5.81 -20.14 10.61
CA GLY A 1054 -5.05 -19.54 11.73
C GLY A 1054 -5.22 -18.03 11.89
N THR A 1055 -5.97 -17.37 11.00
CA THR A 1055 -6.28 -15.94 11.15
C THR A 1055 -7.23 -15.70 12.32
N THR A 1056 -7.05 -14.58 13.03
CA THR A 1056 -7.94 -14.12 14.11
C THR A 1056 -8.72 -12.87 13.72
N GLN A 1057 -9.70 -12.49 14.54
CA GLN A 1057 -10.38 -11.19 14.45
C GLN A 1057 -9.43 -10.00 14.74
N GLY A 1058 -8.18 -10.22 15.19
CA GLY A 1058 -7.14 -9.19 15.29
C GLY A 1058 -6.56 -8.74 13.94
N ALA A 1059 -6.88 -9.44 12.84
CA ALA A 1059 -6.39 -9.08 11.52
C ALA A 1059 -6.81 -7.67 11.07
N GLY A 1060 -5.81 -6.87 10.68
CA GLY A 1060 -5.98 -5.50 10.20
C GLY A 1060 -5.80 -4.39 11.24
N TYR A 1061 -5.37 -4.71 12.48
CA TYR A 1061 -4.88 -3.74 13.46
C TYR A 1061 -3.36 -3.53 13.37
N PRO A 1062 -2.76 -2.43 13.87
CA PRO A 1062 -1.36 -2.06 13.58
C PRO A 1062 -0.29 -3.08 14.01
N GLY A 1063 -0.55 -3.86 15.06
CA GLY A 1063 0.36 -4.90 15.55
C GLY A 1063 0.39 -6.19 14.70
N GLN A 1064 -0.48 -6.35 13.69
CA GLN A 1064 -0.35 -7.39 12.66
C GLN A 1064 0.00 -6.73 11.33
N LEU A 1065 1.05 -7.20 10.65
CA LEU A 1065 1.46 -6.63 9.36
C LEU A 1065 0.51 -7.06 8.25
N LEU A 1066 0.13 -6.09 7.42
CA LEU A 1066 -0.53 -6.31 6.15
C LEU A 1066 0.45 -6.12 5.00
N GLN A 1067 0.13 -6.73 3.87
CA GLN A 1067 0.85 -6.55 2.62
C GLN A 1067 0.94 -5.07 2.19
N GLY A 1068 -0.13 -4.29 2.40
CA GLY A 1068 -0.13 -2.85 2.14
C GLY A 1068 0.95 -2.09 2.94
N ASP A 1069 1.25 -2.52 4.16
CA ASP A 1069 2.24 -1.86 5.04
C ASP A 1069 3.69 -2.08 4.55
N ILE A 1070 3.95 -3.19 3.87
CA ILE A 1070 5.23 -3.43 3.18
C ILE A 1070 5.29 -2.63 1.88
N LEU A 1071 4.19 -2.60 1.10
CA LEU A 1071 4.15 -1.94 -0.21
C LEU A 1071 4.32 -0.42 -0.10
N GLN A 1072 3.71 0.25 0.88
CA GLN A 1072 3.95 1.69 1.13
C GLN A 1072 5.44 2.06 1.31
N ALA A 1073 6.27 1.13 1.80
CA ALA A 1073 7.70 1.33 2.01
C ALA A 1073 8.55 0.88 0.79
N LEU A 1074 8.23 -0.29 0.20
CA LEU A 1074 9.10 -0.97 -0.77
C LEU A 1074 8.62 -0.91 -2.22
N SER A 1075 7.33 -0.68 -2.49
CA SER A 1075 6.80 -0.77 -3.85
C SER A 1075 7.37 0.22 -4.87
N PRO A 1076 7.87 1.43 -4.53
CA PRO A 1076 8.48 2.32 -5.52
C PRO A 1076 9.73 1.72 -6.19
N PHE A 1077 10.30 0.66 -5.62
CA PHE A 1077 11.49 -0.05 -6.11
C PHE A 1077 11.16 -1.41 -6.73
N MET A 1078 9.94 -1.91 -6.55
CA MET A 1078 9.51 -3.22 -7.03
C MET A 1078 9.14 -3.17 -8.51
N GLN A 1079 9.61 -4.16 -9.26
CA GLN A 1079 9.29 -4.37 -10.68
C GLN A 1079 9.08 -5.88 -10.94
N VAL A 1080 8.52 -6.25 -12.10
CA VAL A 1080 8.48 -7.65 -12.60
C VAL A 1080 9.47 -7.90 -13.75
N ARG A 1081 10.19 -6.85 -14.13
CA ARG A 1081 11.25 -6.82 -15.14
C ARG A 1081 12.52 -6.28 -14.50
N SER A 1082 13.65 -6.59 -15.12
CA SER A 1082 14.92 -5.94 -14.82
C SER A 1082 15.36 -5.10 -16.02
N ASP A 1083 16.04 -3.99 -15.75
CA ASP A 1083 16.64 -3.12 -16.77
C ASP A 1083 18.18 -3.13 -16.73
N THR A 1084 18.79 -3.78 -15.72
CA THR A 1084 20.25 -3.95 -15.55
C THR A 1084 20.67 -5.41 -15.66
N PHE A 1085 21.68 -5.71 -16.48
CA PHE A 1085 22.17 -7.07 -16.72
C PHE A 1085 23.69 -7.16 -16.75
N THR A 1086 24.21 -8.32 -16.34
CA THR A 1086 25.62 -8.69 -16.46
C THR A 1086 25.78 -9.74 -17.55
N ILE A 1087 26.36 -9.33 -18.69
CA ILE A 1087 26.67 -10.24 -19.80
C ILE A 1087 28.07 -10.82 -19.55
N ARG A 1088 28.20 -12.15 -19.50
CA ARG A 1088 29.49 -12.82 -19.68
C ARG A 1088 29.60 -13.39 -21.08
N SER A 1089 30.80 -13.31 -21.67
CA SER A 1089 31.05 -13.82 -23.03
C SER A 1089 32.42 -14.45 -23.15
N TYR A 1090 32.46 -15.60 -23.83
CA TYR A 1090 33.65 -16.32 -24.24
C TYR A 1090 33.92 -16.10 -25.72
N GLY A 1091 35.19 -16.11 -26.10
CA GLY A 1091 35.62 -16.18 -27.49
C GLY A 1091 36.87 -17.03 -27.65
N GLU A 1092 36.94 -17.76 -28.75
CA GLU A 1092 38.10 -18.57 -29.13
C GLU A 1092 38.52 -18.29 -30.57
N ALA A 1093 39.82 -18.36 -30.81
CA ALA A 1093 40.41 -18.40 -32.14
C ALA A 1093 40.69 -19.86 -32.52
N LYS A 1094 40.47 -20.22 -33.80
CA LYS A 1094 40.78 -21.55 -34.34
C LYS A 1094 41.74 -21.44 -35.51
N SER A 1095 42.73 -22.34 -35.54
CA SER A 1095 43.65 -22.48 -36.66
C SER A 1095 42.92 -22.95 -37.93
N PRO A 1096 43.54 -22.85 -39.12
CA PRO A 1096 42.96 -23.41 -40.36
C PRO A 1096 42.72 -24.93 -40.35
N THR A 1097 43.20 -25.65 -39.33
CA THR A 1097 42.92 -27.08 -39.11
C THR A 1097 41.85 -27.34 -38.04
N GLY A 1098 41.21 -26.29 -37.49
CA GLY A 1098 40.13 -26.36 -36.50
C GLY A 1098 40.56 -26.45 -35.04
N GLU A 1099 41.87 -26.41 -34.76
CA GLU A 1099 42.43 -26.48 -33.41
C GLU A 1099 42.35 -25.12 -32.71
N VAL A 1100 41.92 -25.07 -31.45
CA VAL A 1100 41.80 -23.82 -30.68
C VAL A 1100 43.18 -23.26 -30.34
N THR A 1101 43.50 -22.06 -30.84
CA THR A 1101 44.79 -21.41 -30.69
C THR A 1101 44.85 -20.43 -29.52
N ALA A 1102 43.72 -19.81 -29.17
CA ALA A 1102 43.58 -18.90 -28.03
C ALA A 1102 42.14 -18.85 -27.53
N ARG A 1103 41.98 -18.42 -26.27
CA ARG A 1103 40.71 -18.24 -25.56
C ARG A 1103 40.69 -16.90 -24.84
N SER A 1104 39.51 -16.32 -24.61
CA SER A 1104 39.33 -15.10 -23.83
C SER A 1104 37.91 -15.03 -23.27
N TRP A 1105 37.75 -14.50 -22.06
CA TRP A 1105 36.48 -14.23 -21.41
C TRP A 1105 36.37 -12.75 -21.07
N CYS A 1106 35.18 -12.17 -21.21
CA CYS A 1106 34.87 -10.81 -20.78
C CYS A 1106 33.51 -10.72 -20.09
N GLU A 1107 33.37 -9.66 -19.30
CA GLU A 1107 32.17 -9.32 -18.55
C GLU A 1107 31.78 -7.87 -18.86
N ALA A 1108 30.49 -7.63 -19.02
CA ALA A 1108 29.94 -6.34 -19.42
C ALA A 1108 28.63 -6.06 -18.68
N ILE A 1109 28.54 -4.91 -18.00
CA ILE A 1109 27.27 -4.46 -17.39
C ILE A 1109 26.56 -3.57 -18.41
N VAL A 1110 25.29 -3.88 -18.66
CA VAL A 1110 24.41 -3.13 -19.57
C VAL A 1110 23.15 -2.67 -18.86
N GLN A 1111 22.66 -1.50 -19.27
CA GLN A 1111 21.53 -0.80 -18.65
C GLN A 1111 20.56 -0.29 -19.71
N ARG A 1112 19.27 -0.51 -19.52
CA ARG A 1112 18.20 0.14 -20.28
C ARG A 1112 17.84 1.49 -19.68
N PHE A 1113 17.75 2.51 -20.52
CA PHE A 1113 17.37 3.87 -20.11
C PHE A 1113 15.94 4.19 -20.57
N PRO A 1114 15.31 5.28 -20.07
CA PRO A 1114 14.03 5.77 -20.56
C PRO A 1114 14.02 6.06 -22.07
N ASP A 1115 15.18 6.40 -22.64
CA ASP A 1115 15.32 6.86 -24.02
C ASP A 1115 14.88 5.83 -25.07
N PRO A 1116 14.02 6.22 -26.04
CA PRO A 1116 13.61 5.38 -27.17
C PRO A 1116 14.78 5.03 -28.10
N VAL A 1117 14.76 3.84 -28.68
CA VAL A 1117 15.57 3.52 -29.87
C VAL A 1117 14.99 4.29 -31.05
N THR A 1118 15.76 5.21 -31.63
CA THR A 1118 15.29 6.08 -32.72
C THR A 1118 14.64 5.31 -33.88
N ASN A 1119 13.41 5.65 -34.22
CA ASN A 1119 12.69 5.11 -35.37
C ASN A 1119 12.84 6.04 -36.60
N PRO A 1120 13.58 5.68 -37.66
CA PRO A 1120 13.75 6.53 -38.85
C PRO A 1120 12.47 6.73 -39.68
N ALA A 1121 11.40 6.00 -39.38
CA ALA A 1121 10.07 6.14 -39.99
C ALA A 1121 9.02 6.76 -39.04
N GLY A 1122 9.41 7.12 -37.81
CA GLY A 1122 8.54 7.80 -36.85
C GLY A 1122 8.27 9.26 -37.24
N GLY A 1123 7.06 9.73 -36.96
CA GLY A 1123 6.64 11.14 -37.13
C GLY A 1123 6.37 11.85 -35.80
N ASN A 1124 6.58 11.16 -34.68
CA ASN A 1124 6.29 11.61 -33.32
C ASN A 1124 7.30 12.67 -32.84
N SER A 1125 6.89 13.49 -31.89
CA SER A 1125 7.78 14.39 -31.14
C SER A 1125 8.65 13.61 -30.13
N THR A 1126 9.70 14.26 -29.62
CA THR A 1126 10.61 13.67 -28.61
C THR A 1126 9.86 13.16 -27.38
N LEU A 1127 8.87 13.92 -26.90
CA LEU A 1127 8.11 13.58 -25.71
C LEU A 1127 7.14 12.41 -25.95
N GLU A 1128 6.57 12.28 -27.15
CA GLU A 1128 5.73 11.13 -27.52
C GLU A 1128 6.54 9.84 -27.69
N GLU A 1129 7.75 9.92 -28.24
CA GLU A 1129 8.69 8.77 -28.28
C GLU A 1129 9.23 8.42 -26.88
N LEU A 1130 9.36 9.40 -25.98
CA LEU A 1130 9.73 9.19 -24.58
C LEU A 1130 8.59 8.54 -23.78
N GLU A 1131 7.35 8.99 -23.95
CA GLU A 1131 6.16 8.33 -23.40
C GLU A 1131 6.09 6.88 -23.91
N ARG A 1132 5.95 6.70 -25.23
CA ARG A 1132 5.68 5.41 -25.87
C ARG A 1132 6.53 5.27 -27.15
N PRO A 1133 7.70 4.60 -27.07
CA PRO A 1133 8.59 4.41 -28.22
C PRO A 1133 7.87 3.78 -29.42
N SER A 1134 7.96 4.39 -30.60
CA SER A 1134 7.35 3.85 -31.83
C SER A 1134 8.20 2.75 -32.48
N SER A 1135 9.45 2.59 -32.05
CA SER A 1135 10.36 1.55 -32.49
C SER A 1135 9.97 0.18 -31.91
N PRO A 1136 9.95 -0.90 -32.70
CA PRO A 1136 9.71 -2.26 -32.19
C PRO A 1136 10.83 -2.77 -31.26
N PHE A 1137 11.94 -2.05 -31.17
CA PHE A 1137 13.01 -2.31 -30.20
C PHE A 1137 12.80 -1.56 -28.87
N GLY A 1138 11.75 -0.75 -28.73
CA GLY A 1138 11.43 -0.03 -27.49
C GLY A 1138 12.51 0.96 -27.05
N ARG A 1139 12.91 0.88 -25.78
CA ARG A 1139 13.91 1.76 -25.14
C ARG A 1139 15.32 1.20 -25.20
N SER A 1140 16.31 2.08 -25.22
CA SER A 1140 17.69 1.77 -25.55
C SER A 1140 18.49 1.15 -24.39
N PHE A 1141 19.17 0.04 -24.67
CA PHE A 1141 20.24 -0.48 -23.82
C PHE A 1141 21.58 0.18 -24.14
N ARG A 1142 22.38 0.44 -23.10
CA ARG A 1142 23.72 1.03 -23.18
C ARG A 1142 24.70 0.21 -22.35
N LEU A 1143 25.96 0.14 -22.81
CA LEU A 1143 27.07 -0.48 -22.10
C LEU A 1143 27.58 0.48 -21.01
N LEU A 1144 27.48 0.09 -19.73
CA LEU A 1144 28.01 0.86 -18.61
C LEU A 1144 29.47 0.53 -18.32
N SER A 1145 29.83 -0.75 -18.36
CA SER A 1145 31.20 -1.23 -18.08
C SER A 1145 31.58 -2.42 -18.95
N PHE A 1146 32.88 -2.61 -19.18
CA PHE A 1146 33.43 -3.77 -19.87
C PHE A 1146 34.80 -4.12 -19.28
N ARG A 1147 35.04 -5.39 -18.97
CA ARG A 1147 36.33 -5.90 -18.49
C ARG A 1147 36.67 -7.26 -19.08
N TRP A 1148 37.97 -7.56 -19.18
CA TRP A 1148 38.45 -8.92 -19.43
C TRP A 1148 38.49 -9.68 -18.10
N LEU A 1149 38.13 -10.97 -18.11
CA LEU A 1149 38.21 -11.86 -16.96
C LEU A 1149 39.50 -12.69 -17.00
N HIS A 1150 40.13 -12.88 -15.84
CA HIS A 1150 41.20 -13.85 -15.65
C HIS A 1150 40.61 -15.27 -15.48
N PRO A 1151 41.33 -16.36 -15.84
CA PRO A 1151 40.84 -17.73 -15.59
C PRO A 1151 40.61 -18.09 -14.12
N GLU A 1152 41.05 -17.25 -13.18
CA GLU A 1152 40.80 -17.37 -11.73
C GLU A 1152 39.47 -16.70 -11.29
N GLU A 1153 38.68 -16.17 -12.25
CA GLU A 1153 37.38 -15.52 -12.06
C GLU A 1153 36.22 -16.26 -12.75
N ILE A 1154 36.46 -17.49 -13.22
CA ILE A 1154 35.49 -18.34 -13.94
C ILE A 1154 34.96 -19.42 -13.01
#